data_AF-A0A3M0I8S3-F1
#
_entry.id   AF-A0A3M0I8S3-F1
#
_cell.length_a   1.000
_cell.length_b   1.000
_cell.length_c   1.000
_cell.angle_alpha   90.00
_cell.angle_beta   90.00
_cell.angle_gamma   90.00
#
_symmetry.space_group_name_H-M   'P 1'
#
loop_
_entity.id
_entity.type
_entity.pdbx_description
1 polymer ?
#
loop_
_entity_poly.entity_id
_entity_poly.type
_entity_poly.pdbx_seq_one_letter_code
_entity_poly.pdbx_strand_id
1 'polypeptide(L)'
;MSGCVKMQIPTLGRFLPIAPAGRRGLTGRRTVRDLMCRAGCLVLAVVSIAFGVTLTPPAQAAAAGAAAPTGCESVDELSGYVPLYELNVPRAAYWRGGAGVPYAVNRSAGLDDKPSTSYLDRVAYCLDTVTAAGGHEWAYASFDTFTNDPRRLGVPSTTIARRVTGLTTWGSNVKHVERADGGYIEFWPGTYRATASPSVPTGDSSAYDFSDTPRGAATGYGSMQVHNTADRETVLALNGWSHSRGRYLDIGTGNQKTGQPDWTFSQSGRGLSSATLKVYVKPASPNATRCEQTVGELADYQLLYDAEVPRTAAAWADGVPYAVDNSVSLRTPFSRVAYCLDGMYGPTPAWAYASMNAWTQDPKALGVPMSATVRRQVADLTVRGSAVRPSDHSTGYLELWPNRYGPGLPPSAPSGGSATKWDIVDTPQPVTGQVPGAGGYGSFQVHDLTHRQTVLAVNGWAHKPQTRVSAGVGTAPVGQPDWTFAENAGRWTAPHLRVYVKPAGVDVVTGPTNAQLYPRDRATNTATVTVRSHVTDPDVTALRMDVHRAGALVSTQRVPAEEWSTMSAPITAERAAHTVEVWAQRPSGQTLVRRATDVVAGDVYVIEGQSNAVAAGAGHSGTASSVDHSPWVRTFGYDSADPARSVLDRSWYVATGEGFEGSHTSVRGAIGQLGMRLGRDLADRTGVPVAILNGADGGKPSAFFQRSDRAPTDPATNYGRLLGRAVDGGLAGAVRAVIWYQGEADTGQNGRPTAAQHNTNVRSLLADWRTDFTGLEHVYVVQIRKHCGAFRSVAVQEVQRRLAAVAGVSVMTTMGLDGHDGCHYTYRSGYRQLGDWLSMAIQRDLHGARPTTPVDPPNPLRAVWEDSAHTRIRIDLTDATQTLRCDAGSKADFALTGTTAKVAGVSCGTGRVSLTLTGRVTGPASLTYAGHPGHATTSATPTTAWIVNASGMGLLAFDRLPVS
;
A
#
# COMPACT_ATOMS: atom_id res chain seq x y z
N MET A 1 31.25 33.98 -36.02
CA MET A 1 30.32 34.20 -37.14
C MET A 1 28.99 34.65 -36.52
N SER A 2 28.89 35.94 -36.17
CA SER A 2 28.16 37.01 -36.91
C SER A 2 26.63 36.82 -36.83
N GLY A 3 25.81 37.71 -36.27
CA GLY A 3 26.00 39.06 -35.76
C GLY A 3 24.72 39.62 -35.09
N CYS A 4 24.88 40.77 -34.44
CA CYS A 4 23.85 41.61 -33.79
C CYS A 4 22.77 42.16 -34.74
N VAL A 5 21.69 42.74 -34.17
CA VAL A 5 21.33 44.18 -34.31
C VAL A 5 20.25 44.59 -33.28
N LYS A 6 20.37 45.85 -32.82
CA LYS A 6 19.63 46.63 -31.81
C LYS A 6 18.54 47.55 -32.44
N MET A 7 17.83 48.27 -31.54
CA MET A 7 17.22 49.63 -31.62
C MET A 7 15.71 49.72 -31.92
N GLN A 8 14.91 50.68 -31.40
CA GLN A 8 14.88 51.59 -30.20
C GLN A 8 13.64 52.54 -30.37
N ILE A 9 12.84 52.76 -29.30
CA ILE A 9 12.32 54.08 -28.78
C ILE A 9 11.29 54.89 -29.66
N PRO A 10 10.42 55.83 -29.15
CA PRO A 10 10.28 56.47 -27.81
C PRO A 10 8.88 56.55 -27.14
N THR A 11 8.97 57.01 -25.89
CA THR A 11 8.06 57.54 -24.85
C THR A 11 7.31 58.88 -25.15
N LEU A 12 6.18 59.18 -24.44
CA LEU A 12 6.02 60.24 -23.38
C LEU A 12 4.55 60.74 -23.15
N GLY A 13 4.20 61.01 -21.88
CA GLY A 13 3.27 62.07 -21.41
C GLY A 13 1.96 61.61 -20.71
N ARG A 14 1.90 61.46 -19.37
CA ARG A 14 1.51 62.41 -18.28
C ARG A 14 0.07 63.01 -18.33
N PHE A 15 -0.78 62.67 -17.33
CA PHE A 15 -1.42 63.54 -16.30
C PHE A 15 -2.76 62.96 -15.75
N LEU A 16 -2.88 62.96 -14.41
CA LEU A 16 -4.09 62.82 -13.54
C LEU A 16 -4.97 64.10 -13.58
N PRO A 17 -6.12 64.26 -12.84
CA PRO A 17 -7.01 63.34 -12.10
C PRO A 17 -8.55 63.65 -12.27
N ILE A 18 -9.41 62.98 -11.47
CA ILE A 18 -10.63 63.48 -10.75
C ILE A 18 -11.86 62.54 -10.88
N ALA A 19 -12.50 62.29 -9.73
CA ALA A 19 -13.58 61.35 -9.41
C ALA A 19 -15.01 61.98 -9.53
N PRO A 20 -16.10 61.45 -8.92
CA PRO A 20 -16.87 60.24 -9.23
C PRO A 20 -18.42 60.48 -9.26
N ALA A 21 -19.19 59.38 -9.15
CA ALA A 21 -20.65 59.22 -8.91
C ALA A 21 -21.45 58.88 -10.19
N GLY A 22 -22.34 57.89 -10.25
CA GLY A 22 -23.04 57.04 -9.28
C GLY A 22 -24.40 56.71 -9.93
N ARG A 23 -24.91 55.47 -9.90
CA ARG A 23 -26.27 55.19 -10.40
C ARG A 23 -26.89 53.89 -9.82
N ARG A 24 -28.16 54.02 -9.45
CA ARG A 24 -29.13 53.00 -8.98
C ARG A 24 -30.08 52.58 -10.12
N GLY A 25 -30.62 51.36 -9.99
CA GLY A 25 -31.99 50.94 -10.38
C GLY A 25 -32.20 50.44 -11.81
N LEU A 26 -32.50 49.16 -12.07
CA LEU A 26 -33.82 48.47 -11.99
C LEU A 26 -34.83 49.09 -12.99
N THR A 27 -35.55 48.43 -13.91
CA THR A 27 -36.16 47.09 -14.15
C THR A 27 -36.60 47.08 -15.65
N GLY A 28 -36.67 46.00 -16.44
CA GLY A 28 -37.67 44.93 -16.40
C GLY A 28 -38.23 44.60 -17.82
N ARG A 29 -38.07 43.32 -18.23
CA ARG A 29 -38.85 42.46 -19.18
C ARG A 29 -39.55 43.03 -20.44
N ARG A 30 -39.26 42.44 -21.62
CA ARG A 30 -40.17 41.56 -22.42
C ARG A 30 -39.58 41.12 -23.79
N THR A 31 -39.79 39.83 -24.09
CA THR A 31 -40.06 39.17 -25.39
C THR A 31 -38.99 38.99 -26.49
N VAL A 32 -39.13 37.82 -27.13
CA VAL A 32 -38.27 37.08 -28.06
C VAL A 32 -38.52 37.49 -29.53
N ARG A 33 -37.47 37.68 -30.34
CA ARG A 33 -37.34 37.24 -31.75
C ARG A 33 -35.98 37.63 -32.38
N ASP A 34 -35.51 36.74 -33.26
CA ASP A 34 -34.52 36.90 -34.35
C ASP A 34 -33.02 36.58 -34.14
N LEU A 35 -32.68 35.36 -34.59
CA LEU A 35 -31.68 34.97 -35.60
C LEU A 35 -30.17 35.36 -35.47
N MET A 36 -29.39 34.37 -35.02
CA MET A 36 -28.08 33.88 -35.50
C MET A 36 -27.06 34.82 -36.18
N CYS A 37 -25.87 34.99 -35.56
CA CYS A 37 -24.56 34.77 -36.20
C CYS A 37 -23.34 34.76 -35.22
N ARG A 38 -22.58 33.64 -35.27
CA ARG A 38 -21.10 33.46 -35.20
C ARG A 38 -20.26 33.93 -33.97
N ALA A 39 -19.93 32.93 -33.13
CA ALA A 39 -18.60 32.43 -32.72
C ALA A 39 -17.49 33.33 -32.10
N GLY A 40 -17.07 32.97 -30.87
CA GLY A 40 -15.66 33.04 -30.41
C GLY A 40 -15.39 33.46 -28.93
N CYS A 41 -15.16 32.48 -28.04
CA CYS A 41 -14.42 32.40 -26.73
C CYS A 41 -14.18 33.68 -25.87
N LEU A 42 -14.26 33.75 -24.52
CA LEU A 42 -13.82 32.91 -23.37
C LEU A 42 -14.32 33.65 -22.08
N VAL A 43 -14.98 33.08 -21.04
CA VAL A 43 -14.43 32.55 -19.75
C VAL A 43 -15.62 32.32 -18.76
N LEU A 44 -15.56 31.19 -18.03
CA LEU A 44 -16.26 30.71 -16.81
C LEU A 44 -17.37 31.56 -16.14
N ALA A 45 -18.54 30.95 -15.82
CA ALA A 45 -18.80 30.27 -14.53
C ALA A 45 -20.31 29.88 -14.29
N VAL A 46 -20.49 28.75 -13.55
CA VAL A 46 -21.62 28.37 -12.66
C VAL A 46 -22.83 27.54 -13.22
N VAL A 47 -22.78 26.24 -12.87
CA VAL A 47 -23.87 25.31 -12.38
C VAL A 47 -24.94 24.76 -13.35
N SER A 48 -24.78 23.44 -13.58
CA SER A 48 -25.76 22.34 -13.60
C SER A 48 -27.15 22.53 -14.21
N ILE A 49 -27.38 21.95 -15.40
CA ILE A 49 -28.64 21.24 -15.75
C ILE A 49 -28.29 20.03 -16.64
N ALA A 50 -28.84 18.88 -16.26
CA ALA A 50 -28.70 17.59 -16.92
C ALA A 50 -29.33 17.56 -18.32
N PHE A 51 -28.62 17.00 -19.30
CA PHE A 51 -29.21 16.30 -20.45
C PHE A 51 -28.23 15.24 -20.94
N GLY A 52 -28.64 13.98 -20.81
CA GLY A 52 -27.93 12.85 -21.40
C GLY A 52 -28.03 12.90 -22.91
N VAL A 53 -26.87 12.94 -23.56
CA VAL A 53 -26.75 12.58 -24.98
C VAL A 53 -26.10 11.21 -25.01
N THR A 54 -26.93 10.18 -25.13
CA THR A 54 -26.51 8.85 -25.55
C THR A 54 -26.00 8.95 -26.98
N LEU A 55 -24.68 8.89 -27.16
CA LEU A 55 -24.09 8.59 -28.46
C LEU A 55 -24.38 7.13 -28.75
N THR A 56 -25.39 6.87 -29.57
CA THR A 56 -25.64 5.56 -30.17
C THR A 56 -24.47 5.21 -31.09
N PRO A 57 -23.80 4.05 -30.92
CA PRO A 57 -22.88 3.54 -31.93
C PRO A 57 -23.66 3.21 -33.21
N PRO A 58 -23.01 3.26 -34.39
CA PRO A 58 -23.68 3.00 -35.66
C PRO A 58 -24.24 1.58 -35.67
N ALA A 59 -25.53 1.47 -35.98
CA ALA A 59 -26.21 0.19 -36.13
C ALA A 59 -25.47 -0.66 -37.18
N GLN A 60 -24.91 -1.78 -36.74
CA GLN A 60 -24.63 -2.90 -37.63
C GLN A 60 -25.94 -3.28 -38.29
N ALA A 61 -25.96 -3.27 -39.63
CA ALA A 61 -27.07 -3.79 -40.41
C ALA A 61 -27.36 -5.22 -39.92
N ALA A 62 -28.54 -5.41 -39.33
CA ALA A 62 -29.02 -6.71 -38.92
C ALA A 62 -29.03 -7.61 -40.15
N ALA A 63 -28.18 -8.64 -40.14
CA ALA A 63 -28.33 -9.77 -41.04
C ALA A 63 -29.75 -10.30 -40.86
N ALA A 64 -30.46 -10.54 -41.97
CA ALA A 64 -31.79 -11.13 -41.96
C ALA A 64 -31.79 -12.37 -41.06
N GLY A 65 -32.68 -12.40 -40.06
CA GLY A 65 -32.67 -13.40 -39.00
C GLY A 65 -32.75 -14.82 -39.55
N ALA A 66 -31.72 -15.61 -39.29
CA ALA A 66 -31.78 -17.05 -39.43
C ALA A 66 -32.91 -17.59 -38.53
N ALA A 67 -33.66 -18.57 -39.02
CA ALA A 67 -34.69 -19.23 -38.22
C ALA A 67 -34.04 -19.86 -36.97
N ALA A 68 -34.72 -19.80 -35.82
CA ALA A 68 -34.23 -20.44 -34.62
C ALA A 68 -34.04 -21.96 -34.86
N PRO A 69 -32.93 -22.55 -34.39
CA PRO A 69 -32.67 -23.98 -34.51
C PRO A 69 -33.82 -24.79 -33.89
N THR A 70 -34.16 -25.93 -34.50
CA THR A 70 -35.22 -26.84 -34.03
C THR A 70 -34.68 -28.02 -33.23
N GLY A 71 -33.36 -28.15 -33.15
CA GLY A 71 -32.61 -29.18 -32.42
C GLY A 71 -31.12 -28.85 -32.42
N CYS A 72 -30.33 -29.53 -31.59
CA CYS A 72 -28.90 -29.24 -31.47
C CYS A 72 -28.16 -29.27 -32.82
N GLU A 73 -28.47 -30.23 -33.69
CA GLU A 73 -27.77 -30.43 -34.98
C GLU A 73 -28.03 -29.30 -35.98
N SER A 74 -29.04 -28.47 -35.74
CA SER A 74 -29.37 -27.29 -36.54
C SER A 74 -28.77 -25.99 -36.02
N VAL A 75 -28.00 -26.04 -34.93
CA VAL A 75 -27.31 -24.86 -34.40
C VAL A 75 -26.14 -24.51 -35.33
N ASP A 76 -26.24 -23.38 -36.04
CA ASP A 76 -25.23 -22.93 -37.02
C ASP A 76 -23.80 -22.88 -36.46
N GLU A 77 -23.66 -22.60 -35.16
CA GLU A 77 -22.37 -22.55 -34.47
C GLU A 77 -21.63 -23.90 -34.48
N LEU A 78 -22.33 -25.04 -34.58
CA LEU A 78 -21.71 -26.36 -34.74
C LEU A 78 -20.94 -26.50 -36.05
N SER A 79 -21.11 -25.58 -37.00
CA SER A 79 -20.27 -25.50 -38.19
C SER A 79 -18.79 -25.35 -37.80
N GLY A 80 -17.98 -26.36 -38.14
CA GLY A 80 -16.56 -26.44 -37.80
C GLY A 80 -16.25 -27.16 -36.49
N TYR A 81 -17.25 -27.63 -35.74
CA TYR A 81 -17.04 -28.56 -34.63
C TYR A 81 -16.95 -30.01 -35.14
N VAL A 82 -16.17 -30.84 -34.43
CA VAL A 82 -16.09 -32.28 -34.67
C VAL A 82 -16.73 -33.05 -33.51
N PRO A 83 -17.53 -34.10 -33.76
CA PRO A 83 -18.07 -34.94 -32.70
C PRO A 83 -16.95 -35.63 -31.93
N LEU A 84 -16.98 -35.55 -30.61
CA LEU A 84 -16.02 -36.17 -29.70
C LEU A 84 -16.63 -37.37 -28.97
N TYR A 85 -17.76 -37.15 -28.29
CA TYR A 85 -18.50 -38.18 -27.57
C TYR A 85 -19.96 -38.22 -28.00
N GLU A 86 -20.54 -39.42 -28.01
CA GLU A 86 -21.98 -39.63 -28.03
C GLU A 86 -22.34 -40.68 -26.98
N LEU A 87 -23.29 -40.34 -26.12
CA LEU A 87 -23.79 -41.20 -25.06
C LEU A 87 -25.31 -41.31 -25.19
N ASN A 88 -25.78 -42.52 -25.46
CA ASN A 88 -27.18 -42.87 -25.28
C ASN A 88 -27.41 -43.02 -23.77
N VAL A 89 -27.95 -41.98 -23.14
CA VAL A 89 -28.09 -41.89 -21.68
C VAL A 89 -29.21 -42.85 -21.24
N PRO A 90 -28.90 -43.89 -20.46
CA PRO A 90 -29.94 -44.79 -19.95
C PRO A 90 -30.78 -44.07 -18.89
N ARG A 91 -32.03 -44.51 -18.70
CA ARG A 91 -32.91 -43.94 -17.67
C ARG A 91 -32.34 -44.09 -16.26
N ALA A 92 -31.56 -45.14 -16.02
CA ALA A 92 -30.88 -45.45 -14.77
C ALA A 92 -29.46 -45.96 -15.06
N ALA A 93 -28.46 -45.51 -14.31
CA ALA A 93 -27.08 -46.00 -14.43
C ALA A 93 -26.35 -46.01 -13.09
N TYR A 94 -25.26 -46.77 -13.03
CA TYR A 94 -24.30 -46.74 -11.93
C TYR A 94 -22.85 -46.77 -12.44
N TRP A 95 -22.30 -45.59 -12.76
CA TRP A 95 -20.93 -45.38 -13.21
C TRP A 95 -20.09 -44.83 -12.05
N ARG A 96 -19.68 -45.69 -11.12
CA ARG A 96 -19.02 -45.26 -9.87
C ARG A 96 -17.83 -44.34 -10.15
N GLY A 97 -17.90 -43.11 -9.68
CA GLY A 97 -16.87 -42.08 -9.89
C GLY A 97 -16.65 -41.68 -11.35
N GLY A 98 -17.64 -41.89 -12.24
CA GLY A 98 -17.53 -41.61 -13.67
C GLY A 98 -16.77 -42.67 -14.48
N ALA A 99 -16.38 -43.80 -13.86
CA ALA A 99 -15.71 -44.88 -14.56
C ALA A 99 -16.67 -45.76 -15.36
N GLY A 100 -16.25 -46.20 -16.55
CA GLY A 100 -16.98 -47.19 -17.36
C GLY A 100 -18.23 -46.66 -18.07
N VAL A 101 -18.28 -45.36 -18.37
CA VAL A 101 -19.40 -44.74 -19.11
C VAL A 101 -19.45 -45.30 -20.54
N PRO A 102 -20.59 -45.85 -21.00
CA PRO A 102 -20.70 -46.57 -22.26
C PRO A 102 -20.98 -45.62 -23.43
N TYR A 103 -19.96 -44.90 -23.88
CA TYR A 103 -20.06 -44.06 -25.07
C TYR A 103 -20.30 -44.86 -26.35
N ALA A 104 -21.34 -44.50 -27.10
CA ALA A 104 -21.60 -45.01 -28.44
C ALA A 104 -20.56 -44.50 -29.45
N VAL A 105 -20.08 -43.27 -29.25
CA VAL A 105 -18.94 -42.69 -29.98
C VAL A 105 -17.93 -42.17 -28.95
N ASN A 106 -16.66 -42.56 -29.08
CA ASN A 106 -15.55 -42.02 -28.31
C ASN A 106 -14.34 -41.81 -29.23
N ARG A 107 -14.08 -40.54 -29.60
CA ARG A 107 -12.97 -40.16 -30.47
C ARG A 107 -11.80 -39.51 -29.73
N SER A 108 -11.79 -39.54 -28.40
CA SER A 108 -10.80 -38.83 -27.57
C SER A 108 -9.35 -39.24 -27.84
N ALA A 109 -9.07 -40.53 -28.09
CA ALA A 109 -7.72 -40.99 -28.36
C ALA A 109 -7.12 -40.44 -29.67
N GLY A 110 -7.94 -40.21 -30.70
CA GLY A 110 -7.46 -39.76 -32.02
C GLY A 110 -7.12 -38.27 -32.11
N LEU A 111 -7.43 -37.48 -31.07
CA LEU A 111 -7.18 -36.04 -31.00
C LEU A 111 -5.96 -35.68 -30.14
N ASP A 112 -5.39 -36.64 -29.41
CA ASP A 112 -4.26 -36.44 -28.48
C ASP A 112 -2.88 -36.50 -29.19
N ASP A 113 -2.78 -37.18 -30.33
CA ASP A 113 -1.50 -37.57 -30.96
C ASP A 113 -1.01 -36.64 -32.10
N LYS A 114 -1.66 -35.51 -32.37
CA LYS A 114 -1.34 -34.66 -33.55
C LYS A 114 -0.80 -33.26 -33.19
N PRO A 115 0.48 -32.95 -33.49
CA PRO A 115 1.15 -31.68 -33.15
C PRO A 115 0.53 -30.40 -33.74
N SER A 116 -0.35 -30.51 -34.75
CA SER A 116 -0.95 -29.36 -35.45
C SER A 116 -2.48 -29.28 -35.33
N THR A 117 -3.13 -30.15 -34.53
CA THR A 117 -4.61 -30.17 -34.37
C THR A 117 -5.07 -30.31 -32.91
N SER A 118 -4.18 -30.15 -31.93
CA SER A 118 -4.43 -30.47 -30.51
C SER A 118 -4.94 -29.30 -29.66
N TYR A 119 -5.15 -28.11 -30.24
CA TYR A 119 -5.79 -27.01 -29.53
C TYR A 119 -7.28 -27.05 -29.79
N LEU A 120 -8.07 -27.23 -28.73
CA LEU A 120 -9.51 -27.09 -28.78
C LEU A 120 -9.83 -25.62 -28.45
N ASP A 121 -10.46 -24.92 -29.38
CA ASP A 121 -10.99 -23.56 -29.18
C ASP A 121 -12.15 -23.60 -28.21
N ARG A 122 -13.11 -24.47 -28.54
CA ARG A 122 -14.40 -24.51 -27.87
C ARG A 122 -14.88 -25.93 -27.72
N VAL A 123 -15.68 -26.14 -26.71
CA VAL A 123 -16.43 -27.38 -26.50
C VAL A 123 -17.92 -27.04 -26.57
N ALA A 124 -18.70 -27.94 -27.15
CA ALA A 124 -20.15 -27.85 -27.16
C ALA A 124 -20.77 -29.13 -26.61
N TYR A 125 -21.78 -28.96 -25.78
CA TYR A 125 -22.58 -30.02 -25.19
C TYR A 125 -23.99 -29.91 -25.73
N CYS A 126 -24.54 -31.02 -26.17
CA CYS A 126 -25.91 -31.13 -26.61
C CYS A 126 -26.60 -32.25 -25.82
N LEU A 127 -27.73 -31.94 -25.21
CA LEU A 127 -28.60 -32.91 -24.57
C LEU A 127 -29.97 -32.91 -25.27
N ASP A 128 -30.32 -34.02 -25.90
CA ASP A 128 -31.64 -34.28 -26.48
C ASP A 128 -32.40 -35.26 -25.59
N THR A 129 -33.68 -34.99 -25.33
CA THR A 129 -34.56 -35.86 -24.53
C THR A 129 -35.93 -36.00 -25.18
N VAL A 130 -36.52 -37.19 -25.05
CA VAL A 130 -37.91 -37.43 -25.43
C VAL A 130 -38.64 -37.98 -24.23
N THR A 131 -39.78 -37.40 -23.87
CA THR A 131 -40.63 -37.88 -22.77
C THR A 131 -41.35 -39.17 -23.15
N ALA A 132 -41.87 -39.91 -22.17
CA ALA A 132 -42.71 -41.09 -22.43
C ALA A 132 -43.99 -40.74 -23.22
N ALA A 133 -44.44 -39.48 -23.17
CA ALA A 133 -45.58 -38.96 -23.94
C ALA A 133 -45.20 -38.48 -25.35
N GLY A 134 -43.93 -38.60 -25.77
CA GLY A 134 -43.44 -38.23 -27.10
C GLY A 134 -43.04 -36.77 -27.28
N GLY A 135 -43.08 -35.94 -26.22
CA GLY A 135 -42.56 -34.57 -26.28
C GLY A 135 -41.03 -34.55 -26.34
N HIS A 136 -40.45 -33.79 -27.27
CA HIS A 136 -39.01 -33.62 -27.48
C HIS A 136 -38.53 -32.29 -26.88
N GLU A 137 -37.49 -32.36 -26.05
CA GLU A 137 -36.81 -31.20 -25.45
C GLU A 137 -35.31 -31.33 -25.68
N TRP A 138 -34.64 -30.22 -25.95
CA TRP A 138 -33.19 -30.19 -26.17
C TRP A 138 -32.53 -28.95 -25.59
N ALA A 139 -31.25 -29.07 -25.27
CA ALA A 139 -30.38 -27.98 -24.87
C ALA A 139 -29.00 -28.11 -25.50
N TYR A 140 -28.44 -26.98 -25.89
CA TYR A 140 -27.11 -26.80 -26.43
C TYR A 140 -26.40 -25.76 -25.58
N ALA A 141 -25.16 -26.04 -25.21
CA ALA A 141 -24.27 -25.09 -24.58
C ALA A 141 -22.88 -25.21 -25.18
N SER A 142 -22.28 -24.10 -25.60
CA SER A 142 -20.87 -24.06 -26.02
C SER A 142 -20.13 -22.95 -25.31
N PHE A 143 -18.83 -23.13 -25.10
CA PHE A 143 -17.96 -22.16 -24.45
C PHE A 143 -16.50 -22.51 -24.77
N ASP A 144 -15.60 -21.59 -24.42
CA ASP A 144 -14.16 -21.81 -24.58
C ASP A 144 -13.74 -23.06 -23.81
N THR A 145 -12.95 -23.94 -24.43
CA THR A 145 -12.59 -25.21 -23.78
C THR A 145 -11.85 -24.94 -22.45
N PHE A 146 -12.21 -25.66 -21.39
CA PHE A 146 -11.50 -25.57 -20.10
C PHE A 146 -10.31 -26.52 -20.00
N THR A 147 -10.09 -27.38 -21.01
CA THR A 147 -9.02 -28.37 -21.08
C THR A 147 -8.73 -28.72 -22.53
N ASN A 148 -7.47 -28.99 -22.84
CA ASN A 148 -7.09 -29.57 -24.14
C ASN A 148 -7.01 -31.10 -24.11
N ASP A 149 -7.11 -31.74 -22.94
CA ASP A 149 -7.28 -33.19 -22.85
C ASP A 149 -8.72 -33.57 -23.21
N PRO A 150 -8.97 -34.14 -24.41
CA PRO A 150 -10.32 -34.48 -24.84
C PRO A 150 -10.95 -35.55 -23.94
N ARG A 151 -10.16 -36.31 -23.17
CA ARG A 151 -10.66 -37.33 -22.24
C ARG A 151 -11.40 -36.75 -21.03
N ARG A 152 -11.21 -35.46 -20.76
CA ARG A 152 -11.83 -34.73 -19.63
C ARG A 152 -13.12 -33.98 -20.01
N LEU A 153 -13.53 -34.04 -21.28
CA LEU A 153 -14.73 -33.35 -21.79
C LEU A 153 -16.00 -34.22 -21.78
N GLY A 154 -15.90 -35.47 -21.33
CA GLY A 154 -17.04 -36.37 -21.17
C GLY A 154 -17.74 -36.24 -19.80
N VAL A 155 -18.45 -37.29 -19.41
CA VAL A 155 -19.06 -37.46 -18.10
C VAL A 155 -17.91 -37.45 -17.07
N PRO A 156 -17.93 -36.55 -16.09
CA PRO A 156 -16.79 -36.28 -15.20
C PRO A 156 -16.32 -37.51 -14.41
N SER A 157 -15.02 -37.80 -14.51
CA SER A 157 -14.30 -38.72 -13.61
C SER A 157 -13.40 -37.99 -12.60
N THR A 158 -13.26 -36.67 -12.76
CA THR A 158 -12.53 -35.75 -11.89
C THR A 158 -13.37 -34.50 -11.65
N THR A 159 -13.20 -33.83 -10.51
CA THR A 159 -13.91 -32.59 -10.20
C THR A 159 -13.39 -31.43 -11.04
N ILE A 160 -14.28 -30.74 -11.75
CA ILE A 160 -14.06 -29.55 -12.56
C ILE A 160 -15.23 -28.58 -12.29
N ALA A 161 -15.02 -27.58 -11.45
CA ALA A 161 -16.03 -26.56 -11.17
C ALA A 161 -15.42 -25.17 -11.35
N ARG A 162 -15.90 -24.40 -12.32
CA ARG A 162 -15.33 -23.09 -12.67
C ARG A 162 -16.25 -22.28 -13.58
N ARG A 163 -15.98 -20.98 -13.65
CA ARG A 163 -16.47 -20.12 -14.73
C ARG A 163 -15.88 -20.54 -16.07
N VAL A 164 -16.70 -20.41 -17.12
CA VAL A 164 -16.31 -20.62 -18.52
C VAL A 164 -16.69 -19.37 -19.31
N THR A 165 -15.88 -19.03 -20.31
CA THR A 165 -16.02 -17.81 -21.10
C THR A 165 -16.67 -18.09 -22.45
N GLY A 166 -17.32 -17.06 -23.01
CA GLY A 166 -17.95 -17.16 -24.31
C GLY A 166 -19.09 -18.18 -24.33
N LEU A 167 -19.97 -18.21 -23.31
CA LEU A 167 -21.11 -19.12 -23.28
C LEU A 167 -22.12 -18.77 -24.39
N THR A 168 -22.40 -19.73 -25.28
CA THR A 168 -23.55 -19.70 -26.21
C THR A 168 -24.54 -20.79 -25.80
N THR A 169 -25.83 -20.48 -25.75
CA THR A 169 -26.87 -21.45 -25.37
C THR A 169 -28.03 -21.46 -26.34
N TRP A 170 -28.56 -22.63 -26.68
CA TRP A 170 -29.82 -22.78 -27.42
C TRP A 170 -30.64 -23.91 -26.80
N GLY A 171 -31.96 -23.90 -26.94
CA GLY A 171 -32.77 -25.04 -26.49
C GLY A 171 -34.26 -24.76 -26.41
N SER A 172 -35.04 -25.81 -26.20
CA SER A 172 -36.50 -25.74 -26.04
C SER A 172 -36.94 -24.95 -24.80
N ASN A 173 -36.15 -25.04 -23.72
CA ASN A 173 -36.45 -24.48 -22.41
C ASN A 173 -35.25 -23.71 -21.82
N VAL A 174 -34.36 -23.22 -22.69
CA VAL A 174 -33.12 -22.53 -22.30
C VAL A 174 -33.11 -21.14 -22.91
N LYS A 175 -32.73 -20.13 -22.14
CA LYS A 175 -32.58 -18.77 -22.67
C LYS A 175 -31.39 -18.71 -23.61
N HIS A 176 -31.61 -18.18 -24.81
CA HIS A 176 -30.54 -17.96 -25.78
C HIS A 176 -29.63 -16.80 -25.35
N VAL A 177 -28.34 -17.10 -25.20
CA VAL A 177 -27.26 -16.12 -25.10
C VAL A 177 -26.18 -16.44 -26.14
N GLU A 178 -25.49 -15.42 -26.62
CA GLU A 178 -24.35 -15.58 -27.53
C GLU A 178 -23.08 -15.03 -26.87
N ARG A 179 -22.06 -15.88 -26.74
CA ARG A 179 -20.75 -15.54 -26.18
C ARG A 179 -20.79 -14.70 -24.90
N ALA A 180 -21.67 -15.06 -23.97
CA ALA A 180 -21.83 -14.36 -22.70
C ALA A 180 -20.76 -14.78 -21.67
N ASP A 181 -20.43 -13.87 -20.75
CA ASP A 181 -19.50 -14.09 -19.64
C ASP A 181 -20.13 -14.84 -18.44
N GLY A 182 -21.41 -15.22 -18.57
CA GLY A 182 -22.21 -15.83 -17.51
C GLY A 182 -22.07 -17.35 -17.34
N GLY A 183 -21.13 -18.01 -18.03
CA GLY A 183 -21.03 -19.47 -17.99
C GLY A 183 -20.39 -20.03 -16.72
N TYR A 184 -20.93 -21.12 -16.20
CA TYR A 184 -20.34 -21.91 -15.11
C TYR A 184 -20.61 -23.40 -15.29
N ILE A 185 -19.64 -24.24 -14.94
CA ILE A 185 -19.77 -25.70 -15.00
C ILE A 185 -19.63 -26.32 -13.63
N GLU A 186 -20.40 -27.37 -13.41
CA GLU A 186 -20.53 -28.10 -12.15
C GLU A 186 -20.30 -29.60 -12.39
N PHE A 187 -19.06 -29.91 -12.73
CA PHE A 187 -18.67 -31.26 -13.14
C PHE A 187 -17.97 -31.95 -11.98
N TRP A 188 -18.55 -33.00 -11.43
CA TRP A 188 -17.90 -33.79 -10.40
C TRP A 188 -18.32 -35.26 -10.41
N PRO A 189 -17.40 -36.18 -10.09
CA PRO A 189 -17.71 -37.61 -9.99
C PRO A 189 -18.42 -37.99 -8.67
N GLY A 190 -18.45 -37.07 -7.70
CA GLY A 190 -18.78 -37.30 -6.30
C GLY A 190 -20.03 -36.60 -5.78
N THR A 191 -20.19 -36.56 -4.45
CA THR A 191 -21.28 -35.84 -3.77
C THR A 191 -20.98 -34.33 -3.68
N TYR A 192 -22.02 -33.51 -3.59
CA TYR A 192 -22.00 -32.05 -3.50
C TYR A 192 -23.09 -31.55 -2.55
N ARG A 193 -23.17 -30.24 -2.33
CA ARG A 193 -24.12 -29.57 -1.43
C ARG A 193 -24.60 -28.26 -2.05
N ALA A 194 -25.81 -27.86 -1.67
CA ALA A 194 -26.48 -26.59 -2.01
C ALA A 194 -25.75 -25.31 -1.54
N THR A 195 -24.56 -25.41 -0.95
CA THR A 195 -23.87 -24.21 -0.46
C THR A 195 -23.31 -23.45 -1.65
N ALA A 196 -23.75 -22.19 -1.79
CA ALA A 196 -23.36 -21.34 -2.91
C ALA A 196 -21.85 -21.17 -3.00
N SER A 197 -21.33 -21.34 -4.22
CA SER A 197 -19.95 -21.22 -4.59
C SER A 197 -19.57 -19.75 -4.44
N PRO A 198 -18.48 -19.42 -3.73
CA PRO A 198 -17.97 -18.05 -3.69
C PRO A 198 -17.66 -17.48 -5.07
N SER A 199 -17.39 -18.36 -6.06
CA SER A 199 -17.20 -17.97 -7.46
C SER A 199 -18.48 -17.45 -8.13
N VAL A 200 -19.66 -17.76 -7.59
CA VAL A 200 -20.97 -17.32 -8.09
C VAL A 200 -21.82 -16.84 -6.89
N PRO A 201 -21.49 -15.67 -6.31
CA PRO A 201 -22.04 -15.23 -5.02
C PRO A 201 -23.54 -14.89 -5.04
N THR A 202 -24.18 -14.93 -6.21
CA THR A 202 -25.62 -14.67 -6.39
C THR A 202 -26.49 -15.92 -6.32
N GLY A 203 -25.90 -17.10 -6.08
CA GLY A 203 -26.64 -18.35 -5.96
C GLY A 203 -27.28 -18.56 -4.58
N ASP A 204 -28.22 -19.50 -4.51
CA ASP A 204 -29.03 -19.79 -3.33
C ASP A 204 -28.37 -20.88 -2.48
N SER A 205 -27.88 -20.50 -1.29
CA SER A 205 -27.26 -21.47 -0.37
C SER A 205 -28.24 -22.45 0.30
N SER A 206 -29.54 -22.31 0.04
CA SER A 206 -30.61 -23.13 0.63
C SER A 206 -31.22 -24.15 -0.34
N ALA A 207 -30.86 -24.09 -1.63
CA ALA A 207 -31.37 -24.94 -2.68
C ALA A 207 -30.24 -25.37 -3.63
N TYR A 208 -30.38 -26.52 -4.30
CA TYR A 208 -29.39 -26.96 -5.27
C TYR A 208 -29.58 -26.18 -6.58
N ASP A 209 -28.57 -25.43 -7.00
CA ASP A 209 -28.66 -24.48 -8.11
C ASP A 209 -27.33 -24.34 -8.88
N PHE A 210 -27.19 -23.25 -9.65
CA PHE A 210 -26.01 -22.94 -10.46
C PHE A 210 -24.75 -22.53 -9.66
N SER A 211 -24.80 -22.67 -8.34
CA SER A 211 -23.72 -22.31 -7.43
C SER A 211 -23.34 -23.45 -6.47
N ASP A 212 -23.72 -24.69 -6.74
CA ASP A 212 -23.43 -25.81 -5.85
C ASP A 212 -21.92 -26.07 -5.66
N THR A 213 -21.57 -26.67 -4.52
CA THR A 213 -20.16 -26.97 -4.17
C THR A 213 -19.88 -28.45 -3.94
N PRO A 214 -18.77 -29.00 -4.48
CA PRO A 214 -18.43 -30.42 -4.33
C PRO A 214 -17.99 -30.76 -2.89
N ARG A 215 -18.25 -32.01 -2.48
CA ARG A 215 -17.89 -32.55 -1.15
C ARG A 215 -16.84 -33.66 -1.28
N GLY A 216 -15.58 -33.28 -1.46
CA GLY A 216 -14.33 -34.03 -1.16
C GLY A 216 -14.07 -35.45 -1.69
N ALA A 217 -15.07 -36.30 -1.90
CA ALA A 217 -14.91 -37.69 -2.32
C ALA A 217 -15.17 -37.85 -3.82
N ALA A 218 -14.35 -38.65 -4.50
CA ALA A 218 -14.50 -38.97 -5.93
C ALA A 218 -15.68 -39.91 -6.26
N THR A 219 -16.52 -40.25 -5.28
CA THR A 219 -17.67 -41.14 -5.43
C THR A 219 -18.81 -40.70 -4.53
N GLY A 220 -20.05 -40.81 -4.98
CA GLY A 220 -21.22 -40.71 -4.09
C GLY A 220 -22.50 -40.20 -4.74
N TYR A 221 -22.43 -39.32 -5.74
CA TYR A 221 -23.61 -38.86 -6.48
C TYR A 221 -23.33 -38.65 -7.98
N GLY A 222 -22.41 -37.76 -8.33
CA GLY A 222 -22.06 -37.42 -9.70
C GLY A 222 -22.94 -36.30 -10.27
N SER A 223 -22.34 -35.27 -10.87
CA SER A 223 -23.02 -34.15 -11.55
C SER A 223 -22.26 -33.74 -12.79
N MET A 224 -23.02 -33.49 -13.85
CA MET A 224 -22.56 -32.84 -15.06
C MET A 224 -23.62 -31.80 -15.43
N GLN A 225 -23.43 -30.58 -14.91
CA GLN A 225 -24.34 -29.46 -15.15
C GLN A 225 -23.58 -28.28 -15.76
N VAL A 226 -24.24 -27.62 -16.72
CA VAL A 226 -23.78 -26.37 -17.34
C VAL A 226 -24.81 -25.31 -17.03
N HIS A 227 -24.36 -24.13 -16.62
CA HIS A 227 -25.21 -23.05 -16.14
C HIS A 227 -24.95 -21.74 -16.86
N ASN A 228 -26.02 -20.98 -17.08
CA ASN A 228 -26.00 -19.54 -17.36
C ASN A 228 -26.31 -18.79 -16.06
N THR A 229 -25.25 -18.39 -15.36
CA THR A 229 -25.33 -17.74 -14.04
C THR A 229 -25.90 -16.33 -14.10
N ALA A 230 -25.78 -15.63 -15.23
CA ALA A 230 -26.34 -14.29 -15.40
C ALA A 230 -27.88 -14.32 -15.33
N ASP A 231 -28.47 -15.40 -15.85
CA ASP A 231 -29.92 -15.61 -15.88
C ASP A 231 -30.41 -16.59 -14.80
N ARG A 232 -29.51 -17.07 -13.93
CA ARG A 232 -29.82 -18.04 -12.88
C ARG A 232 -30.46 -19.32 -13.43
N GLU A 233 -29.88 -19.83 -14.51
CA GLU A 233 -30.46 -20.90 -15.31
C GLU A 233 -29.51 -22.09 -15.45
N THR A 234 -30.01 -23.29 -15.14
CA THR A 234 -29.40 -24.56 -15.56
C THR A 234 -29.68 -24.77 -17.04
N VAL A 235 -28.64 -24.90 -17.86
CA VAL A 235 -28.79 -25.12 -19.30
C VAL A 235 -29.07 -26.59 -19.58
N LEU A 236 -28.22 -27.47 -19.07
CA LEU A 236 -28.37 -28.92 -19.16
C LEU A 236 -27.83 -29.60 -17.91
N ALA A 237 -28.40 -30.76 -17.60
CA ALA A 237 -28.04 -31.55 -16.44
C ALA A 237 -28.08 -33.05 -16.71
N LEU A 238 -27.07 -33.75 -16.21
CA LEU A 238 -27.00 -35.19 -16.07
C LEU A 238 -26.40 -35.48 -14.70
N ASN A 239 -27.15 -36.00 -13.73
CA ASN A 239 -26.65 -36.24 -12.37
C ASN A 239 -27.04 -37.63 -11.84
N GLY A 240 -26.45 -38.02 -10.71
CA GLY A 240 -26.85 -39.19 -9.92
C GLY A 240 -26.26 -40.53 -10.37
N TRP A 241 -25.40 -40.55 -11.39
CA TRP A 241 -24.83 -41.78 -11.94
C TRP A 241 -23.89 -42.53 -10.98
N SER A 242 -23.38 -41.89 -9.93
CA SER A 242 -22.50 -42.52 -8.93
C SER A 242 -23.21 -42.79 -7.59
N HIS A 243 -24.53 -42.59 -7.50
CA HIS A 243 -25.27 -42.72 -6.24
C HIS A 243 -25.52 -44.18 -5.84
N SER A 244 -26.32 -44.92 -6.60
CA SER A 244 -26.69 -46.30 -6.27
C SER A 244 -27.21 -47.05 -7.50
N ARG A 245 -27.11 -48.37 -7.49
CA ARG A 245 -27.63 -49.22 -8.57
C ARG A 245 -29.17 -49.14 -8.62
N GLY A 246 -29.72 -49.02 -9.82
CA GLY A 246 -31.18 -49.01 -10.05
C GLY A 246 -31.86 -47.66 -9.83
N ARG A 247 -31.14 -46.62 -9.39
CA ARG A 247 -31.67 -45.26 -9.31
C ARG A 247 -31.78 -44.65 -10.72
N TYR A 248 -32.90 -44.01 -11.02
CA TYR A 248 -33.03 -43.21 -12.23
C TYR A 248 -32.07 -42.02 -12.19
N LEU A 249 -31.51 -41.66 -13.35
CA LEU A 249 -30.66 -40.49 -13.49
C LEU A 249 -31.50 -39.22 -13.42
N ASP A 250 -30.85 -38.15 -12.97
CA ASP A 250 -31.40 -36.81 -13.05
C ASP A 250 -30.98 -36.25 -14.41
N ILE A 251 -31.92 -36.07 -15.34
CA ILE A 251 -31.65 -35.65 -16.71
C ILE A 251 -32.60 -34.50 -17.05
N GLY A 252 -32.08 -33.39 -17.55
CA GLY A 252 -32.96 -32.35 -18.06
C GLY A 252 -32.29 -31.13 -18.66
N THR A 253 -33.14 -30.28 -19.22
CA THR A 253 -32.80 -29.08 -19.99
C THR A 253 -33.55 -27.88 -19.40
N GLY A 254 -32.88 -26.75 -19.21
CA GLY A 254 -33.47 -25.60 -18.51
C GLY A 254 -33.61 -25.82 -17.00
N ASN A 255 -34.17 -24.82 -16.29
CA ASN A 255 -34.47 -24.95 -14.86
C ASN A 255 -35.59 -25.97 -14.59
N GLN A 256 -35.49 -26.68 -13.46
CA GLN A 256 -36.52 -27.62 -13.04
C GLN A 256 -37.79 -26.88 -12.58
N LYS A 257 -38.97 -27.34 -13.01
CA LYS A 257 -40.26 -26.69 -12.67
C LYS A 257 -40.69 -26.90 -11.21
N THR A 258 -40.30 -28.01 -10.60
CA THR A 258 -40.71 -28.42 -9.24
C THR A 258 -39.57 -29.14 -8.54
N GLY A 259 -39.20 -28.70 -7.33
CA GLY A 259 -38.10 -29.30 -6.58
C GLY A 259 -36.98 -28.29 -6.38
N GLN A 260 -35.75 -28.71 -6.64
CA GLN A 260 -34.58 -27.82 -6.64
C GLN A 260 -34.61 -26.93 -7.88
N PRO A 261 -33.98 -25.75 -7.89
CA PRO A 261 -33.81 -24.95 -9.10
C PRO A 261 -33.09 -25.70 -10.23
N ASP A 262 -32.05 -26.48 -9.89
CA ASP A 262 -31.38 -27.40 -10.82
C ASP A 262 -32.08 -28.78 -10.86
N TRP A 263 -31.48 -29.77 -11.54
CA TRP A 263 -32.09 -31.10 -11.66
C TRP A 263 -31.71 -32.06 -10.53
N THR A 264 -31.01 -31.61 -9.50
CA THR A 264 -30.52 -32.46 -8.42
C THR A 264 -31.68 -33.13 -7.67
N PHE A 265 -31.57 -34.45 -7.52
CA PHE A 265 -32.54 -35.36 -6.92
C PHE A 265 -33.85 -35.59 -7.70
N SER A 266 -33.95 -35.09 -8.93
CA SER A 266 -35.18 -35.15 -9.74
C SER A 266 -35.64 -36.58 -10.09
N GLN A 267 -34.71 -37.51 -10.32
CA GLN A 267 -34.97 -38.84 -10.89
C GLN A 267 -35.82 -38.79 -12.18
N SER A 268 -35.67 -37.71 -12.96
CA SER A 268 -36.48 -37.42 -14.15
C SER A 268 -36.31 -38.45 -15.26
N GLY A 269 -35.19 -39.20 -15.28
CA GLY A 269 -34.97 -40.31 -16.20
C GLY A 269 -36.10 -41.34 -16.23
N ARG A 270 -36.91 -41.46 -15.16
CA ARG A 270 -38.10 -42.34 -15.12
C ARG A 270 -39.16 -41.97 -16.15
N GLY A 271 -39.27 -40.68 -16.49
CA GLY A 271 -40.29 -40.12 -17.37
C GLY A 271 -39.85 -39.96 -18.83
N LEU A 272 -38.61 -40.29 -19.15
CA LEU A 272 -38.05 -40.16 -20.51
C LEU A 272 -38.21 -41.46 -21.28
N SER A 273 -38.56 -41.40 -22.56
CA SER A 273 -38.47 -42.52 -23.50
C SER A 273 -37.04 -42.71 -24.01
N SER A 274 -36.32 -41.62 -24.31
CA SER A 274 -34.91 -41.59 -24.69
C SER A 274 -34.20 -40.32 -24.19
N ALA A 275 -32.88 -40.39 -24.07
CA ALA A 275 -32.00 -39.24 -23.83
C ALA A 275 -30.63 -39.49 -24.48
N THR A 276 -30.06 -38.46 -25.12
CA THR A 276 -28.77 -38.54 -25.81
C THR A 276 -27.93 -37.32 -25.46
N LEU A 277 -26.72 -37.54 -24.95
CA LEU A 277 -25.73 -36.49 -24.71
C LEU A 277 -24.64 -36.59 -25.77
N LYS A 278 -24.45 -35.53 -26.55
CA LYS A 278 -23.36 -35.38 -27.52
C LYS A 278 -22.39 -34.30 -27.07
N VAL A 279 -21.10 -34.58 -27.20
CA VAL A 279 -20.03 -33.60 -26.96
C VAL A 279 -19.29 -33.38 -28.26
N TYR A 280 -19.13 -32.12 -28.64
CA TYR A 280 -18.38 -31.69 -29.80
C TYR A 280 -17.23 -30.79 -29.38
N VAL A 281 -16.19 -30.76 -30.18
CA VAL A 281 -15.06 -29.86 -29.97
C VAL A 281 -14.75 -29.11 -31.24
N LYS A 282 -14.43 -27.84 -31.13
CA LYS A 282 -13.95 -27.01 -32.23
C LYS A 282 -12.44 -26.88 -32.09
N PRO A 283 -11.64 -27.34 -33.06
CA PRO A 283 -10.21 -27.02 -33.07
C PRO A 283 -9.98 -25.50 -33.18
N ALA A 284 -8.86 -24.99 -32.66
CA ALA A 284 -8.44 -23.61 -32.88
C ALA A 284 -8.53 -23.23 -34.36
N SER A 285 -9.01 -22.02 -34.60
CA SER A 285 -8.85 -21.42 -35.92
C SER A 285 -7.35 -21.18 -36.17
N PRO A 286 -6.78 -21.70 -37.27
CA PRO A 286 -5.43 -21.32 -37.69
C PRO A 286 -5.33 -19.83 -38.06
N ASN A 287 -6.45 -19.09 -38.09
CA ASN A 287 -6.51 -17.68 -38.45
C ASN A 287 -6.49 -16.71 -37.24
N ALA A 288 -6.43 -17.19 -36.00
CA ALA A 288 -6.34 -16.32 -34.83
C ALA A 288 -5.01 -15.54 -34.84
N THR A 289 -5.07 -14.22 -34.73
CA THR A 289 -3.89 -13.34 -34.85
C THR A 289 -3.37 -12.83 -33.51
N ARG A 290 -4.13 -13.04 -32.42
CA ARG A 290 -3.79 -12.58 -31.07
C ARG A 290 -4.12 -13.61 -30.00
N CYS A 291 -3.35 -13.65 -28.92
CA CYS A 291 -3.60 -14.60 -27.81
C CYS A 291 -4.98 -14.39 -27.16
N GLU A 292 -5.44 -13.14 -27.01
CA GLU A 292 -6.73 -12.83 -26.35
C GLU A 292 -7.94 -13.37 -27.09
N GLN A 293 -7.80 -13.70 -28.38
CA GLN A 293 -8.89 -14.28 -29.18
C GLN A 293 -9.10 -15.77 -28.92
N THR A 294 -8.10 -16.43 -28.33
CA THR A 294 -8.07 -17.89 -28.20
C THR A 294 -7.92 -18.32 -26.74
N VAL A 295 -7.14 -17.61 -25.94
CA VAL A 295 -6.79 -18.02 -24.57
C VAL A 295 -7.81 -17.51 -23.54
N GLY A 296 -8.81 -18.32 -23.20
CA GLY A 296 -9.85 -17.94 -22.22
C GLY A 296 -9.34 -17.58 -20.82
N GLU A 297 -8.22 -18.16 -20.36
CA GLU A 297 -7.64 -17.81 -19.03
C GLU A 297 -7.19 -16.35 -18.94
N LEU A 298 -6.87 -15.69 -20.06
CA LEU A 298 -6.44 -14.29 -20.06
C LEU A 298 -7.53 -13.31 -19.59
N ALA A 299 -8.80 -13.73 -19.55
CA ALA A 299 -9.90 -12.91 -19.03
C ALA A 299 -9.70 -12.50 -17.55
N ASP A 300 -8.98 -13.33 -16.77
CA ASP A 300 -8.68 -13.07 -15.35
C ASP A 300 -7.39 -12.25 -15.15
N TYR A 301 -6.71 -11.88 -16.24
CA TYR A 301 -5.42 -11.19 -16.22
C TYR A 301 -5.56 -9.72 -16.63
N GLN A 302 -4.65 -8.91 -16.11
CA GLN A 302 -4.51 -7.51 -16.47
C GLN A 302 -3.27 -7.35 -17.36
N LEU A 303 -3.40 -6.62 -18.47
CA LEU A 303 -2.27 -6.25 -19.32
C LEU A 303 -1.29 -5.36 -18.53
N LEU A 304 -0.05 -5.81 -18.41
CA LEU A 304 1.03 -5.07 -17.76
C LEU A 304 1.88 -4.31 -18.79
N TYR A 305 2.34 -5.02 -19.82
CA TYR A 305 3.18 -4.47 -20.89
C TYR A 305 2.70 -4.91 -22.27
N ASP A 306 2.75 -4.02 -23.26
CA ASP A 306 2.67 -4.35 -24.69
C ASP A 306 3.86 -3.72 -25.41
N ALA A 307 4.73 -4.55 -25.99
CA ALA A 307 5.87 -4.10 -26.81
C ALA A 307 5.77 -4.65 -28.22
N GLU A 308 5.83 -3.77 -29.22
CA GLU A 308 6.06 -4.20 -30.61
C GLU A 308 7.51 -4.67 -30.74
N VAL A 309 7.69 -5.91 -31.23
CA VAL A 309 9.02 -6.49 -31.45
C VAL A 309 9.65 -5.84 -32.69
N PRO A 310 10.80 -5.15 -32.55
CA PRO A 310 11.33 -4.35 -33.63
C PRO A 310 12.05 -5.22 -34.66
N ARG A 311 12.16 -4.72 -35.89
CA ARG A 311 12.93 -5.40 -36.95
C ARG A 311 14.42 -5.49 -36.64
N THR A 312 14.96 -4.46 -35.97
CA THR A 312 16.39 -4.34 -35.64
C THR A 312 16.57 -3.87 -34.20
N ALA A 313 17.68 -4.24 -33.58
CA ALA A 313 18.03 -3.91 -32.19
C ALA A 313 18.02 -2.39 -31.90
N ALA A 314 18.25 -1.55 -32.92
CA ALA A 314 18.29 -0.08 -32.78
C ALA A 314 17.09 0.51 -32.02
N ALA A 315 15.88 -0.01 -32.23
CA ALA A 315 14.68 0.54 -31.61
C ALA A 315 14.59 0.31 -30.10
N TRP A 316 15.31 -0.68 -29.57
CA TRP A 316 15.35 -1.01 -28.14
C TRP A 316 16.70 -0.67 -27.48
N ALA A 317 17.60 0.01 -28.19
CA ALA A 317 18.96 0.26 -27.73
C ALA A 317 19.03 1.08 -26.42
N ASP A 318 18.10 2.02 -26.23
CA ASP A 318 18.06 2.92 -25.07
C ASP A 318 16.93 2.58 -24.08
N GLY A 319 16.22 1.47 -24.27
CA GLY A 319 14.98 1.17 -23.56
C GLY A 319 13.94 0.53 -24.47
N VAL A 320 13.02 -0.26 -23.91
CA VAL A 320 11.88 -0.79 -24.68
C VAL A 320 10.74 0.24 -24.67
N PRO A 321 10.32 0.76 -25.83
CA PRO A 321 9.17 1.64 -25.93
C PRO A 321 7.88 0.79 -25.88
N TYR A 322 7.32 0.67 -24.69
CA TYR A 322 6.05 -0.02 -24.49
C TYR A 322 4.89 0.83 -25.02
N ALA A 323 4.05 0.24 -25.87
CA ALA A 323 2.78 0.82 -26.30
C ALA A 323 1.79 0.93 -25.13
N VAL A 324 1.89 -0.01 -24.18
CA VAL A 324 1.19 0.01 -22.89
C VAL A 324 2.19 -0.32 -21.79
N ASP A 325 2.31 0.54 -20.77
CA ASP A 325 3.06 0.30 -19.53
C ASP A 325 2.19 0.64 -18.32
N ASN A 326 1.61 -0.40 -17.72
CA ASN A 326 0.77 -0.29 -16.53
C ASN A 326 1.54 -0.57 -15.23
N SER A 327 2.88 -0.64 -15.27
CA SER A 327 3.70 -1.04 -14.11
C SER A 327 3.63 -0.06 -12.94
N VAL A 328 3.43 1.23 -13.22
CA VAL A 328 3.24 2.28 -12.19
C VAL A 328 1.85 2.28 -11.59
N SER A 329 0.85 1.78 -12.31
CA SER A 329 -0.55 1.69 -11.86
C SER A 329 -0.88 0.41 -11.11
N LEU A 330 -0.02 -0.62 -11.21
CA LEU A 330 -0.22 -1.88 -10.50
C LEU A 330 0.02 -1.67 -9.00
N ARG A 331 -1.05 -1.68 -8.21
CA ARG A 331 -1.02 -1.45 -6.75
C ARG A 331 -1.24 -2.71 -5.92
N THR A 332 -1.66 -3.80 -6.56
CA THR A 332 -1.95 -5.07 -5.91
C THR A 332 -0.89 -6.12 -6.28
N PRO A 333 -0.55 -7.01 -5.34
CA PRO A 333 0.26 -8.18 -5.66
C PRO A 333 -0.46 -9.06 -6.68
N PHE A 334 0.30 -9.92 -7.35
CA PHE A 334 -0.21 -10.81 -8.39
C PHE A 334 0.20 -12.27 -8.14
N SER A 335 -0.70 -13.20 -8.47
CA SER A 335 -0.53 -14.65 -8.25
C SER A 335 0.12 -15.35 -9.43
N ARG A 336 -0.12 -14.86 -10.65
CA ARG A 336 0.41 -15.42 -11.90
C ARG A 336 0.91 -14.33 -12.83
N VAL A 337 1.84 -14.71 -13.69
CA VAL A 337 2.29 -13.91 -14.85
C VAL A 337 2.04 -14.70 -16.12
N ALA A 338 1.70 -13.99 -17.20
CA ALA A 338 1.60 -14.57 -18.53
C ALA A 338 2.38 -13.77 -19.56
N TYR A 339 2.94 -14.47 -20.53
CA TYR A 339 3.64 -13.92 -21.68
C TYR A 339 2.93 -14.37 -22.94
N CYS A 340 2.70 -13.43 -23.87
CA CYS A 340 2.15 -13.71 -25.19
C CYS A 340 3.05 -13.09 -26.26
N LEU A 341 3.41 -13.86 -27.27
CA LEU A 341 3.99 -13.36 -28.51
C LEU A 341 2.99 -13.65 -29.64
N ASP A 342 2.47 -12.63 -30.31
CA ASP A 342 1.54 -12.79 -31.43
C ASP A 342 1.82 -11.85 -32.61
N GLY A 343 1.34 -12.21 -33.79
CA GLY A 343 1.48 -11.43 -35.03
C GLY A 343 1.27 -12.28 -36.28
N MET A 344 1.68 -11.75 -37.44
CA MET A 344 1.67 -12.49 -38.70
C MET A 344 3.11 -12.87 -39.09
N TYR A 345 3.40 -14.16 -39.26
CA TYR A 345 4.66 -14.61 -39.83
C TYR A 345 4.47 -14.90 -41.33
N GLY A 346 4.90 -13.97 -42.17
CA GLY A 346 4.48 -13.94 -43.57
C GLY A 346 2.95 -13.77 -43.67
N PRO A 347 2.24 -14.61 -44.45
CA PRO A 347 0.78 -14.57 -44.54
C PRO A 347 0.07 -15.38 -43.44
N THR A 348 0.81 -16.04 -42.54
CA THR A 348 0.25 -16.99 -41.57
C THR A 348 0.22 -16.37 -40.17
N PRO A 349 -0.93 -16.38 -39.48
CA PRO A 349 -0.99 -15.98 -38.08
C PRO A 349 -0.14 -16.89 -37.20
N ALA A 350 0.63 -16.29 -36.30
CA ALA A 350 1.57 -16.97 -35.44
C ALA A 350 1.47 -16.40 -34.03
N TRP A 351 1.20 -17.25 -33.04
CA TRP A 351 1.08 -16.81 -31.66
C TRP A 351 1.48 -17.92 -30.68
N ALA A 352 1.97 -17.53 -29.52
CA ALA A 352 2.22 -18.42 -28.39
C ALA A 352 1.99 -17.68 -27.08
N TYR A 353 1.46 -18.41 -26.11
CA TYR A 353 1.10 -17.96 -24.78
C TYR A 353 1.67 -18.93 -23.74
N ALA A 354 2.23 -18.36 -22.68
CA ALA A 354 2.70 -19.08 -21.51
C ALA A 354 2.23 -18.35 -20.25
N SER A 355 1.52 -19.01 -19.34
CA SER A 355 1.26 -18.50 -17.98
C SER A 355 1.86 -19.38 -16.91
N MET A 356 2.25 -18.80 -15.77
CA MET A 356 2.91 -19.51 -14.69
C MET A 356 2.68 -18.80 -13.36
N ASN A 357 2.99 -19.47 -12.25
CA ASN A 357 3.02 -18.81 -10.95
C ASN A 357 3.96 -17.59 -10.98
N ALA A 358 3.53 -16.49 -10.34
CA ALA A 358 4.33 -15.29 -10.23
C ALA A 358 5.65 -15.59 -9.50
N TRP A 359 6.76 -15.41 -10.20
CA TRP A 359 8.10 -15.71 -9.68
C TRP A 359 8.78 -14.50 -9.02
N THR A 360 8.15 -13.32 -9.12
CA THR A 360 8.52 -12.05 -8.51
C THR A 360 7.25 -11.22 -8.27
N GLN A 361 7.31 -10.24 -7.37
CA GLN A 361 6.27 -9.20 -7.20
C GLN A 361 6.73 -7.84 -7.76
N ASP A 362 7.95 -7.76 -8.31
CA ASP A 362 8.45 -6.57 -9.00
C ASP A 362 7.95 -6.58 -10.46
N PRO A 363 7.00 -5.70 -10.84
CA PRO A 363 6.49 -5.67 -12.21
C PRO A 363 7.58 -5.34 -13.23
N LYS A 364 8.61 -4.56 -12.86
CA LYS A 364 9.69 -4.18 -13.79
C LYS A 364 10.54 -5.38 -14.21
N ALA A 365 10.64 -6.39 -13.36
CA ALA A 365 11.36 -7.61 -13.67
C ALA A 365 10.63 -8.52 -14.68
N LEU A 366 9.33 -8.30 -14.92
CA LEU A 366 8.53 -9.10 -15.85
C LEU A 366 8.66 -8.67 -17.32
N GLY A 367 9.15 -7.45 -17.58
CA GLY A 367 9.35 -6.93 -18.93
C GLY A 367 10.59 -7.49 -19.63
N VAL A 368 10.93 -6.90 -20.78
CA VAL A 368 12.17 -7.22 -21.50
C VAL A 368 13.36 -6.75 -20.67
N PRO A 369 14.33 -7.61 -20.34
CA PRO A 369 15.29 -7.33 -19.27
C PRO A 369 16.44 -6.43 -19.75
N MET A 370 16.44 -5.15 -19.35
CA MET A 370 17.48 -4.19 -19.74
C MET A 370 18.77 -4.24 -18.91
N SER A 371 18.82 -5.01 -17.83
CA SER A 371 20.03 -5.13 -16.98
C SER A 371 20.04 -6.38 -16.10
N ALA A 372 18.87 -6.93 -15.80
CA ALA A 372 18.73 -8.13 -14.98
C ALA A 372 18.95 -9.42 -15.80
N THR A 373 19.43 -10.47 -15.12
CA THR A 373 19.42 -11.84 -15.64
C THR A 373 18.42 -12.65 -14.82
N VAL A 374 17.40 -13.18 -15.48
CA VAL A 374 16.40 -14.08 -14.92
C VAL A 374 16.56 -15.43 -15.60
N ARG A 375 17.04 -16.41 -14.84
CA ARG A 375 17.21 -17.78 -15.27
C ARG A 375 16.68 -18.71 -14.19
N ARG A 376 15.52 -19.33 -14.42
CA ARG A 376 14.91 -20.19 -13.39
C ARG A 376 13.83 -21.12 -13.94
N GLN A 377 13.65 -22.22 -13.24
CA GLN A 377 12.41 -23.00 -13.33
C GLN A 377 11.24 -22.19 -12.75
N VAL A 378 10.08 -22.35 -13.39
CA VAL A 378 8.79 -21.85 -12.93
C VAL A 378 7.81 -22.99 -12.82
N ALA A 379 6.92 -22.91 -11.83
CA ALA A 379 5.90 -23.92 -11.59
C ALA A 379 4.58 -23.52 -12.25
N ASP A 380 3.76 -24.53 -12.48
CA ASP A 380 2.38 -24.39 -12.93
C ASP A 380 2.25 -23.69 -14.30
N LEU A 381 3.09 -24.13 -15.26
CA LEU A 381 3.13 -23.58 -16.61
C LEU A 381 1.91 -24.05 -17.42
N THR A 382 1.17 -23.09 -17.97
CA THR A 382 0.13 -23.29 -18.98
C THR A 382 0.68 -22.81 -20.32
N VAL A 383 0.64 -23.65 -21.35
CA VAL A 383 1.13 -23.32 -22.70
C VAL A 383 0.01 -23.44 -23.72
N ARG A 384 -0.11 -22.42 -24.60
CA ARG A 384 -1.03 -22.37 -25.75
C ARG A 384 -0.33 -21.71 -26.95
N GLY A 385 -0.76 -21.97 -28.18
CA GLY A 385 -0.17 -21.33 -29.37
C GLY A 385 -0.44 -22.07 -30.67
N SER A 386 -0.10 -21.44 -31.79
CA SER A 386 -0.30 -21.97 -33.14
C SER A 386 0.73 -23.01 -33.58
N ALA A 387 1.89 -23.07 -32.91
CA ALA A 387 3.00 -23.97 -33.23
C ALA A 387 3.66 -24.59 -31.98
N VAL A 388 2.94 -24.67 -30.86
CA VAL A 388 3.40 -25.27 -29.60
C VAL A 388 2.53 -26.47 -29.24
N ARG A 389 3.10 -27.45 -28.54
CA ARG A 389 2.31 -28.50 -27.89
C ARG A 389 1.61 -27.90 -26.67
N PRO A 390 0.26 -27.89 -26.61
CA PRO A 390 -0.45 -27.36 -25.45
C PRO A 390 -0.16 -28.18 -24.19
N SER A 391 -0.09 -27.51 -23.05
CA SER A 391 0.11 -28.15 -21.75
C SER A 391 -0.55 -27.38 -20.62
N ASP A 392 -0.97 -28.09 -19.58
CA ASP A 392 -1.44 -27.54 -18.32
C ASP A 392 -0.59 -28.09 -17.18
N HIS A 393 -0.26 -27.25 -16.21
CA HIS A 393 0.52 -27.62 -15.02
C HIS A 393 1.91 -28.21 -15.35
N SER A 394 2.52 -27.84 -16.49
CA SER A 394 3.86 -28.29 -16.86
C SER A 394 4.95 -27.55 -16.07
N THR A 395 6.19 -28.05 -16.16
CA THR A 395 7.35 -27.35 -15.59
C THR A 395 7.92 -26.40 -16.63
N GLY A 396 8.00 -25.10 -16.32
CA GLY A 396 8.56 -24.10 -17.22
C GLY A 396 9.98 -23.71 -16.89
N TYR A 397 10.64 -23.05 -17.83
CA TYR A 397 11.95 -22.42 -17.66
C TYR A 397 11.98 -21.05 -18.35
N LEU A 398 12.55 -20.07 -17.66
CA LEU A 398 12.70 -18.70 -18.17
C LEU A 398 14.16 -18.41 -18.47
N GLU A 399 14.39 -17.78 -19.62
CA GLU A 399 15.70 -17.34 -20.09
C GLU A 399 15.63 -15.89 -20.56
N LEU A 400 15.66 -14.97 -19.57
CA LEU A 400 15.48 -13.55 -19.79
C LEU A 400 16.77 -12.82 -19.37
N TRP A 401 17.51 -12.26 -20.31
CA TRP A 401 18.70 -11.45 -20.02
C TRP A 401 19.11 -10.60 -21.21
N PRO A 402 19.87 -9.52 -21.01
CA PRO A 402 20.47 -8.76 -22.10
C PRO A 402 21.81 -9.33 -22.61
N ASN A 403 22.39 -10.27 -21.88
CA ASN A 403 23.78 -10.72 -22.08
C ASN A 403 23.98 -11.47 -23.40
N ARG A 404 25.24 -11.73 -23.75
CA ARG A 404 25.59 -12.86 -24.63
C ARG A 404 25.35 -14.16 -23.87
N TYR A 405 25.11 -15.24 -24.60
CA TYR A 405 24.92 -16.57 -24.01
C TYR A 405 25.39 -17.65 -24.98
N GLY A 406 25.67 -18.83 -24.43
CA GLY A 406 26.12 -19.99 -25.18
C GLY A 406 25.40 -21.27 -24.74
N PRO A 407 25.53 -22.35 -25.53
CA PRO A 407 24.83 -23.61 -25.31
C PRO A 407 25.44 -24.45 -24.18
N GLY A 408 26.37 -23.89 -23.40
CA GLY A 408 27.03 -24.62 -22.33
C GLY A 408 26.03 -24.93 -21.20
N LEU A 409 25.90 -26.20 -20.83
CA LEU A 409 25.05 -26.60 -19.71
C LEU A 409 25.74 -26.26 -18.38
N PRO A 410 25.09 -25.50 -17.47
CA PRO A 410 25.62 -25.31 -16.13
C PRO A 410 25.48 -26.62 -15.31
N PRO A 411 26.24 -26.77 -14.22
CA PRO A 411 26.12 -27.94 -13.34
C PRO A 411 24.71 -28.22 -12.79
N SER A 412 23.85 -27.18 -12.72
CA SER A 412 22.47 -27.25 -12.23
C SER A 412 21.41 -27.18 -13.34
N ALA A 413 21.78 -27.53 -14.57
CA ALA A 413 20.87 -27.55 -15.72
C ALA A 413 19.68 -28.50 -15.47
N PRO A 414 18.43 -28.09 -15.75
CA PRO A 414 17.33 -29.03 -15.90
C PRO A 414 17.64 -30.08 -16.97
N SER A 415 17.05 -31.27 -16.85
CA SER A 415 17.20 -32.29 -17.89
C SER A 415 16.51 -31.85 -19.19
N GLY A 416 17.13 -32.17 -20.34
CA GLY A 416 16.57 -31.91 -21.67
C GLY A 416 17.28 -30.85 -22.51
N GLY A 417 18.23 -30.10 -21.95
CA GLY A 417 19.06 -29.15 -22.71
C GLY A 417 20.25 -29.80 -23.44
N SER A 418 20.76 -29.10 -24.44
CA SER A 418 21.88 -29.50 -25.29
C SER A 418 23.14 -28.72 -24.93
N ALA A 419 24.28 -29.40 -24.86
CA ALA A 419 25.58 -28.74 -24.69
C ALA A 419 26.12 -28.09 -25.99
N THR A 420 25.45 -28.32 -27.13
CA THR A 420 25.95 -27.94 -28.47
C THR A 420 24.92 -27.18 -29.31
N LYS A 421 23.71 -26.94 -28.78
CA LYS A 421 22.65 -26.17 -29.44
C LYS A 421 22.10 -25.15 -28.47
N TRP A 422 21.70 -24.00 -28.98
CA TRP A 422 20.98 -23.01 -28.20
C TRP A 422 19.54 -23.49 -28.06
N ASP A 423 19.14 -23.81 -26.83
CA ASP A 423 17.86 -24.46 -26.56
C ASP A 423 17.29 -24.09 -25.19
N ILE A 424 16.61 -25.03 -24.54
CA ILE A 424 15.85 -24.82 -23.31
C ILE A 424 16.71 -24.61 -22.05
N VAL A 425 18.05 -24.69 -22.14
CA VAL A 425 18.97 -24.51 -21.00
C VAL A 425 20.29 -23.79 -21.37
N ASP A 426 20.20 -22.60 -21.93
CA ASP A 426 21.34 -21.75 -22.29
C ASP A 426 21.98 -21.02 -21.09
N THR A 427 23.27 -20.69 -21.22
CA THR A 427 24.02 -20.02 -20.16
C THR A 427 24.43 -18.60 -20.53
N PRO A 428 23.99 -17.57 -19.78
CA PRO A 428 24.44 -16.21 -19.98
C PRO A 428 25.92 -16.06 -19.61
N GLN A 429 26.65 -15.32 -20.43
CA GLN A 429 28.04 -14.94 -20.19
C GLN A 429 28.10 -13.68 -19.30
N PRO A 430 29.11 -13.55 -18.41
CA PRO A 430 29.30 -12.35 -17.61
C PRO A 430 29.52 -11.10 -18.48
N VAL A 431 28.97 -9.96 -18.08
CA VAL A 431 29.24 -8.66 -18.71
C VAL A 431 29.97 -7.76 -17.72
N THR A 432 31.04 -7.09 -18.15
CA THR A 432 31.66 -5.98 -17.43
C THR A 432 31.18 -4.66 -18.03
N GLY A 433 30.10 -4.07 -17.52
CA GLY A 433 29.61 -2.72 -17.93
C GLY A 433 28.10 -2.62 -18.21
N GLN A 434 27.61 -1.39 -18.46
CA GLN A 434 26.21 -1.11 -18.80
C GLN A 434 25.77 -1.77 -20.12
N VAL A 435 24.56 -2.31 -20.07
CA VAL A 435 23.64 -2.80 -21.11
C VAL A 435 22.82 -1.61 -21.66
N PRO A 436 22.10 -1.60 -22.81
CA PRO A 436 22.08 -2.38 -24.08
C PRO A 436 22.73 -1.61 -25.25
N GLY A 437 22.78 -2.19 -26.47
CA GLY A 437 23.37 -1.53 -27.66
C GLY A 437 24.91 -1.53 -27.71
N ALA A 438 25.56 -1.97 -26.63
CA ALA A 438 27.02 -1.94 -26.43
C ALA A 438 27.72 -3.31 -26.41
N GLY A 439 27.04 -4.41 -26.75
CA GLY A 439 27.69 -5.71 -26.99
C GLY A 439 27.07 -6.97 -26.40
N GLY A 440 25.90 -6.90 -25.76
CA GLY A 440 25.08 -8.06 -25.39
C GLY A 440 24.48 -8.76 -26.63
N TYR A 441 23.67 -9.80 -26.44
CA TYR A 441 22.82 -10.34 -27.52
C TYR A 441 21.34 -10.16 -27.16
N GLY A 442 20.95 -10.54 -25.94
CA GLY A 442 19.59 -10.39 -25.47
C GLY A 442 18.76 -11.65 -25.76
N SER A 443 18.11 -12.15 -24.72
CA SER A 443 17.21 -13.30 -24.72
C SER A 443 15.95 -12.93 -23.96
N PHE A 444 14.80 -13.25 -24.54
CA PHE A 444 13.53 -13.32 -23.84
C PHE A 444 12.84 -14.59 -24.31
N GLN A 445 13.01 -15.66 -23.55
CA GLN A 445 12.49 -16.97 -23.94
C GLN A 445 11.77 -17.64 -22.78
N VAL A 446 10.71 -18.38 -23.15
CA VAL A 446 9.94 -19.22 -22.24
C VAL A 446 9.92 -20.62 -22.81
N HIS A 447 10.28 -21.59 -21.99
CA HIS A 447 10.38 -23.00 -22.37
C HIS A 447 9.46 -23.87 -21.51
N ASP A 448 8.95 -24.94 -22.10
CA ASP A 448 8.24 -26.02 -21.42
C ASP A 448 9.16 -27.24 -21.34
N LEU A 449 9.68 -27.46 -20.13
CA LEU A 449 10.63 -28.54 -19.86
C LEU A 449 9.98 -29.91 -19.89
N THR A 450 8.69 -30.01 -19.55
CA THR A 450 7.95 -31.27 -19.56
C THR A 450 7.89 -31.83 -20.98
N HIS A 451 7.69 -30.97 -21.97
CA HIS A 451 7.59 -31.36 -23.38
C HIS A 451 8.84 -31.07 -24.21
N ARG A 452 9.89 -30.50 -23.59
CA ARG A 452 11.16 -30.13 -24.24
C ARG A 452 10.97 -29.24 -25.47
N GLN A 453 10.20 -28.18 -25.30
CA GLN A 453 9.90 -27.24 -26.37
C GLN A 453 10.15 -25.80 -25.93
N THR A 454 10.60 -24.97 -26.87
CA THR A 454 10.49 -23.51 -26.75
C THR A 454 9.04 -23.12 -27.01
N VAL A 455 8.48 -22.28 -26.14
CA VAL A 455 7.11 -21.77 -26.28
C VAL A 455 7.12 -20.49 -27.10
N LEU A 456 7.93 -19.51 -26.68
CA LEU A 456 8.13 -18.25 -27.39
C LEU A 456 9.55 -17.73 -27.17
N ALA A 457 10.04 -16.93 -28.12
CA ALA A 457 11.37 -16.34 -28.08
C ALA A 457 11.41 -14.96 -28.76
N VAL A 458 12.13 -14.01 -28.15
CA VAL A 458 12.57 -12.73 -28.74
C VAL A 458 14.03 -12.48 -28.37
N ASN A 459 14.93 -12.55 -29.36
CA ASN A 459 16.38 -12.54 -29.15
C ASN A 459 17.09 -11.48 -30.01
N GLY A 460 18.30 -11.09 -29.62
CA GLY A 460 19.18 -10.24 -30.44
C GLY A 460 18.98 -8.73 -30.26
N TRP A 461 18.04 -8.31 -29.42
CA TRP A 461 17.69 -6.90 -29.22
C TRP A 461 18.76 -6.09 -28.48
N ALA A 462 19.65 -6.73 -27.70
CA ALA A 462 20.71 -6.06 -26.94
C ALA A 462 22.06 -6.00 -27.68
N HIS A 463 22.10 -6.51 -28.92
CA HIS A 463 23.29 -6.48 -29.77
C HIS A 463 23.47 -5.11 -30.45
N LYS A 464 24.37 -5.02 -31.43
CA LYS A 464 24.63 -3.81 -32.21
C LYS A 464 23.34 -3.32 -32.90
N PRO A 465 23.09 -2.00 -33.02
CA PRO A 465 21.82 -1.46 -33.54
C PRO A 465 21.32 -2.06 -34.85
N GLN A 466 22.22 -2.39 -35.79
CA GLN A 466 21.90 -2.98 -37.10
C GLN A 466 21.51 -4.47 -37.07
N THR A 467 21.68 -5.16 -35.93
CA THR A 467 21.34 -6.57 -35.80
C THR A 467 19.85 -6.76 -35.94
N ARG A 468 19.45 -7.73 -36.78
CA ARG A 468 18.06 -8.14 -36.92
C ARG A 468 17.63 -8.93 -35.70
N VAL A 469 16.49 -8.58 -35.14
CA VAL A 469 15.90 -9.32 -34.02
C VAL A 469 15.43 -10.69 -34.53
N SER A 470 15.53 -11.69 -33.65
CA SER A 470 14.97 -13.02 -33.88
C SER A 470 13.70 -13.15 -33.05
N ALA A 471 12.61 -13.65 -33.64
CA ALA A 471 11.36 -13.88 -32.94
C ALA A 471 10.70 -15.17 -33.42
N GLY A 472 10.12 -15.92 -32.50
CA GLY A 472 9.59 -17.25 -32.80
C GLY A 472 8.54 -17.74 -31.83
N VAL A 473 7.61 -18.52 -32.37
CA VAL A 473 6.58 -19.27 -31.62
C VAL A 473 6.85 -20.75 -31.83
N GLY A 474 6.83 -21.55 -30.75
CA GLY A 474 7.23 -22.95 -30.82
C GLY A 474 8.73 -23.17 -31.00
N THR A 475 9.10 -24.44 -31.12
CA THR A 475 10.49 -24.84 -31.42
C THR A 475 10.80 -24.62 -32.90
N ALA A 476 11.92 -23.98 -33.21
CA ALA A 476 12.28 -23.66 -34.58
C ALA A 476 12.44 -24.94 -35.43
N PRO A 477 11.84 -25.00 -36.63
CA PRO A 477 11.93 -26.17 -37.49
C PRO A 477 13.32 -26.35 -38.14
N VAL A 478 14.11 -25.27 -38.21
CA VAL A 478 15.46 -25.24 -38.79
C VAL A 478 16.34 -24.33 -37.95
N GLY A 479 17.61 -24.69 -37.75
CA GLY A 479 18.57 -23.90 -36.99
C GLY A 479 18.58 -24.24 -35.50
N GLN A 480 18.65 -23.21 -34.65
CA GLN A 480 18.63 -23.36 -33.20
C GLN A 480 17.18 -23.50 -32.69
N PRO A 481 16.88 -24.52 -31.85
CA PRO A 481 15.54 -24.77 -31.31
C PRO A 481 14.82 -23.56 -30.72
N ASP A 482 15.55 -22.67 -30.05
CA ASP A 482 15.05 -21.49 -29.33
C ASP A 482 14.98 -20.20 -30.17
N TRP A 483 15.16 -20.32 -31.49
CA TRP A 483 15.23 -19.19 -32.44
C TRP A 483 16.45 -18.27 -32.28
N THR A 484 17.44 -18.64 -31.48
CA THR A 484 18.69 -17.87 -31.38
C THR A 484 19.38 -17.80 -32.75
N PHE A 485 19.75 -16.58 -33.17
CA PHE A 485 20.33 -16.24 -34.47
C PHE A 485 19.42 -16.45 -35.70
N ALA A 486 18.10 -16.54 -35.52
CA ALA A 486 17.19 -16.68 -36.67
C ALA A 486 17.09 -15.41 -37.54
N GLU A 487 17.32 -14.23 -36.96
CA GLU A 487 17.34 -12.91 -37.63
C GLU A 487 16.10 -12.64 -38.51
N ASN A 488 14.96 -13.18 -38.08
CA ASN A 488 13.75 -13.32 -38.87
C ASN A 488 12.65 -12.28 -38.56
N ALA A 489 12.88 -11.28 -37.69
CA ALA A 489 11.89 -10.25 -37.35
C ALA A 489 11.35 -9.51 -38.59
N GLY A 490 12.14 -9.41 -39.69
CA GLY A 490 11.67 -8.84 -40.95
C GLY A 490 10.59 -9.64 -41.69
N ARG A 491 10.34 -10.90 -41.30
CA ARG A 491 9.24 -11.74 -41.81
C ARG A 491 7.94 -11.57 -41.03
N TRP A 492 8.02 -10.94 -39.85
CA TRP A 492 6.86 -10.66 -39.03
C TRP A 492 6.19 -9.36 -39.46
N THR A 493 4.86 -9.35 -39.42
CA THR A 493 4.04 -8.12 -39.52
C THR A 493 3.34 -7.91 -38.18
N ALA A 494 3.60 -6.74 -37.57
CA ALA A 494 3.12 -6.36 -36.24
C ALA A 494 3.28 -7.46 -35.18
N PRO A 495 4.50 -7.99 -34.94
CA PRO A 495 4.74 -8.89 -33.82
C PRO A 495 4.69 -8.12 -32.50
N HIS A 496 3.89 -8.58 -31.54
CA HIS A 496 3.80 -8.00 -30.20
C HIS A 496 4.18 -9.01 -29.13
N LEU A 497 5.05 -8.60 -28.20
CA LEU A 497 5.32 -9.30 -26.95
C LEU A 497 4.54 -8.60 -25.83
N ARG A 498 3.52 -9.28 -25.30
CA ARG A 498 2.66 -8.80 -24.21
C ARG A 498 2.92 -9.56 -22.92
N VAL A 499 2.85 -8.82 -21.81
CA VAL A 499 2.97 -9.36 -20.45
C VAL A 499 1.69 -9.06 -19.70
N TYR A 500 1.14 -10.06 -19.02
CA TYR A 500 -0.06 -9.92 -18.20
C TYR A 500 0.18 -10.45 -16.78
N VAL A 501 -0.59 -9.96 -15.82
CA VAL A 501 -0.56 -10.41 -14.43
C VAL A 501 -1.96 -10.74 -13.92
N LYS A 502 -2.12 -11.85 -13.21
CA LYS A 502 -3.36 -12.20 -12.50
C LYS A 502 -3.29 -11.65 -11.08
N PRO A 503 -4.23 -10.83 -10.61
CA PRO A 503 -4.26 -10.34 -9.23
C PRO A 503 -4.08 -11.47 -8.19
N ALA A 504 -3.49 -11.15 -7.03
CA ALA A 504 -3.22 -12.14 -5.98
C ALA A 504 -4.48 -12.66 -5.28
N GLY A 505 -5.66 -12.11 -5.59
CA GLY A 505 -6.93 -12.60 -5.07
C GLY A 505 -7.16 -12.33 -3.59
N VAL A 506 -6.35 -11.45 -3.00
CA VAL A 506 -6.40 -11.06 -1.59
C VAL A 506 -6.06 -9.59 -1.47
N ASP A 507 -7.02 -8.80 -1.01
CA ASP A 507 -6.85 -7.37 -0.74
C ASP A 507 -6.60 -7.16 0.75
N VAL A 508 -5.41 -6.68 1.11
CA VAL A 508 -5.09 -6.33 2.51
C VAL A 508 -5.64 -4.94 2.81
N VAL A 509 -6.78 -4.90 3.49
CA VAL A 509 -7.52 -3.68 3.86
C VAL A 509 -6.82 -2.92 4.97
N THR A 510 -6.36 -3.63 6.01
CA THR A 510 -5.50 -3.06 7.06
C THR A 510 -4.36 -4.03 7.36
N GLY A 511 -3.18 -3.49 7.64
CA GLY A 511 -1.99 -4.29 7.90
C GLY A 511 -0.76 -3.42 8.13
N PRO A 512 0.37 -4.03 8.49
CA PRO A 512 1.60 -3.30 8.76
C PRO A 512 2.14 -2.66 7.49
N THR A 513 2.80 -1.53 7.67
CA THR A 513 3.58 -0.82 6.64
C THR A 513 5.06 -0.79 7.04
N ASN A 514 5.94 -0.46 6.10
CA ASN A 514 7.37 -0.40 6.39
C ASN A 514 7.67 0.65 7.47
N ALA A 515 8.66 0.36 8.33
CA ALA A 515 9.11 1.23 9.44
C ALA A 515 8.06 1.56 10.51
N GLN A 516 6.90 0.89 10.49
CA GLN A 516 5.80 1.17 11.41
C GLN A 516 6.14 0.82 12.86
N LEU A 517 5.81 1.74 13.77
CA LEU A 517 5.76 1.45 15.20
C LEU A 517 4.34 1.13 15.63
N TYR A 518 4.15 -0.01 16.27
CA TYR A 518 2.93 -0.35 17.00
C TYR A 518 3.08 0.05 18.46
N PRO A 519 2.13 0.79 19.05
CA PRO A 519 2.15 1.03 20.48
C PRO A 519 2.15 -0.26 21.29
N ARG A 520 3.05 -0.37 22.25
CA ARG A 520 3.12 -1.53 23.12
C ARG A 520 2.07 -1.46 24.23
N ASP A 521 1.57 -2.63 24.61
CA ASP A 521 1.00 -2.87 25.93
C ASP A 521 2.15 -2.91 26.95
N ARG A 522 2.07 -2.04 27.97
CA ARG A 522 3.14 -1.88 28.97
C ARG A 522 3.19 -3.01 30.00
N ALA A 523 2.09 -3.73 30.21
CA ALA A 523 2.04 -4.84 31.16
C ALA A 523 2.72 -6.10 30.58
N THR A 524 2.56 -6.32 29.28
CA THR A 524 3.14 -7.47 28.56
C THR A 524 4.46 -7.14 27.85
N ASN A 525 4.75 -5.85 27.63
CA ASN A 525 5.82 -5.36 26.78
C ASN A 525 5.75 -5.87 25.32
N THR A 526 4.54 -6.02 24.80
CA THR A 526 4.29 -6.47 23.42
C THR A 526 3.30 -5.57 22.70
N ALA A 527 3.27 -5.60 21.37
CA ALA A 527 2.20 -5.03 20.57
C ALA A 527 1.64 -6.09 19.62
N THR A 528 0.36 -6.00 19.28
CA THR A 528 -0.28 -6.94 18.35
C THR A 528 -0.32 -6.34 16.95
N VAL A 529 0.36 -6.97 16.00
CA VAL A 529 0.20 -6.67 14.58
C VAL A 529 -1.04 -7.38 14.07
N THR A 530 -1.99 -6.64 13.52
CA THR A 530 -3.23 -7.19 12.96
C THR A 530 -3.30 -6.92 11.45
N VAL A 531 -3.64 -7.95 10.70
CA VAL A 531 -3.89 -7.90 9.25
C VAL A 531 -5.33 -8.29 8.99
N ARG A 532 -6.08 -7.41 8.33
CA ARG A 532 -7.41 -7.70 7.80
C ARG A 532 -7.36 -7.79 6.29
N SER A 533 -7.95 -8.82 5.73
CA SER A 533 -7.93 -9.09 4.30
C SER A 533 -9.31 -9.44 3.76
N HIS A 534 -9.57 -9.07 2.51
CA HIS A 534 -10.70 -9.49 1.71
C HIS A 534 -10.22 -10.48 0.64
N VAL A 535 -10.73 -11.71 0.65
CA VAL A 535 -10.32 -12.76 -0.28
C VAL A 535 -11.31 -12.81 -1.44
N THR A 536 -10.82 -12.58 -2.66
CA THR A 536 -11.63 -12.50 -3.89
C THR A 536 -11.43 -13.70 -4.82
N ASP A 537 -10.34 -14.44 -4.65
CA ASP A 537 -10.03 -15.58 -5.50
C ASP A 537 -10.33 -16.91 -4.79
N PRO A 538 -11.24 -17.73 -5.34
CA PRO A 538 -11.67 -19.00 -4.72
C PRO A 538 -10.55 -20.04 -4.61
N ASP A 539 -9.46 -19.90 -5.37
CA ASP A 539 -8.30 -20.80 -5.27
C ASP A 539 -7.47 -20.53 -4.00
N VAL A 540 -7.70 -19.41 -3.31
CA VAL A 540 -7.09 -19.13 -2.01
C VAL A 540 -7.81 -19.96 -0.94
N THR A 541 -7.10 -20.94 -0.38
CA THR A 541 -7.64 -21.89 0.60
C THR A 541 -7.32 -21.51 2.05
N ALA A 542 -6.25 -20.75 2.26
CA ALA A 542 -5.83 -20.24 3.56
C ALA A 542 -4.98 -18.98 3.40
N LEU A 543 -4.94 -18.15 4.45
CA LEU A 543 -3.95 -17.10 4.61
C LEU A 543 -2.93 -17.53 5.68
N ARG A 544 -1.66 -17.18 5.46
CA ARG A 544 -0.57 -17.37 6.41
C ARG A 544 0.11 -16.04 6.69
N MET A 545 0.30 -15.71 7.96
CA MET A 545 1.10 -14.57 8.38
C MET A 545 2.37 -15.05 9.07
N ASP A 546 3.52 -14.68 8.51
CA ASP A 546 4.83 -14.98 9.05
C ASP A 546 5.44 -13.71 9.65
N VAL A 547 5.96 -13.80 10.87
CA VAL A 547 6.69 -12.74 11.54
C VAL A 547 8.13 -13.17 11.74
N HIS A 548 9.04 -12.42 11.16
CA HIS A 548 10.47 -12.59 11.32
C HIS A 548 11.01 -11.53 12.25
N ARG A 549 11.91 -11.90 13.16
CA ARG A 549 12.66 -10.98 14.04
C ARG A 549 14.13 -11.08 13.66
N ALA A 550 14.74 -9.96 13.26
CA ALA A 550 16.13 -9.93 12.79
C ALA A 550 16.43 -11.00 11.70
N GLY A 551 15.47 -11.25 10.81
CA GLY A 551 15.56 -12.24 9.71
C GLY A 551 15.13 -13.66 10.07
N ALA A 552 15.15 -14.05 11.35
CA ALA A 552 14.70 -15.37 11.78
C ALA A 552 13.18 -15.42 11.94
N LEU A 553 12.52 -16.46 11.40
CA LEU A 553 11.09 -16.68 11.59
C LEU A 553 10.80 -16.97 13.08
N VAL A 554 9.93 -16.18 13.72
CA VAL A 554 9.59 -16.32 15.14
C VAL A 554 8.11 -16.63 15.39
N SER A 555 7.24 -16.37 14.43
CA SER A 555 5.81 -16.71 14.51
C SER A 555 5.25 -16.98 13.14
N THR A 556 4.40 -18.00 13.05
CA THR A 556 3.56 -18.28 11.88
C THR A 556 2.13 -18.49 12.36
N GLN A 557 1.21 -17.70 11.83
CA GLN A 557 -0.22 -17.91 12.00
C GLN A 557 -0.81 -18.34 10.66
N ARG A 558 -1.77 -19.26 10.69
CA ARG A 558 -2.54 -19.66 9.52
C ARG A 558 -4.02 -19.62 9.85
N VAL A 559 -4.82 -19.04 8.96
CA VAL A 559 -6.28 -19.03 9.04
C VAL A 559 -6.87 -19.59 7.75
N PRO A 560 -7.99 -20.32 7.79
CA PRO A 560 -8.76 -20.64 6.59
C PRO A 560 -9.10 -19.37 5.81
N ALA A 561 -9.17 -19.47 4.48
CA ALA A 561 -9.58 -18.34 3.67
C ALA A 561 -11.11 -18.21 3.72
N GLU A 562 -11.57 -17.13 4.31
CA GLU A 562 -12.95 -16.66 4.27
C GLU A 562 -13.00 -15.34 3.50
N GLU A 563 -14.19 -14.92 3.03
CA GLU A 563 -14.37 -13.63 2.33
C GLU A 563 -13.69 -12.49 3.08
N TRP A 564 -13.85 -12.46 4.41
CA TRP A 564 -13.16 -11.55 5.31
C TRP A 564 -12.33 -12.33 6.33
N SER A 565 -11.01 -12.18 6.26
CA SER A 565 -10.08 -12.90 7.14
C SER A 565 -9.28 -11.92 8.01
N THR A 566 -9.02 -12.30 9.26
CA THR A 566 -8.17 -11.53 10.19
C THR A 566 -7.08 -12.41 10.79
N MET A 567 -5.85 -11.90 10.82
CA MET A 567 -4.70 -12.53 11.46
C MET A 567 -4.05 -11.54 12.42
N SER A 568 -3.52 -12.02 13.53
CA SER A 568 -2.87 -11.23 14.57
C SER A 568 -1.70 -11.97 15.20
N ALA A 569 -0.56 -11.29 15.34
CA ALA A 569 0.61 -11.84 16.01
C ALA A 569 1.26 -10.79 16.92
N PRO A 570 1.72 -11.18 18.12
CA PRO A 570 2.45 -10.27 18.98
C PRO A 570 3.87 -10.05 18.48
N ILE A 571 4.38 -8.83 18.67
CA ILE A 571 5.79 -8.47 18.56
C ILE A 571 6.25 -7.86 19.88
N THR A 572 7.44 -8.20 20.34
CA THR A 572 7.99 -7.66 21.58
C THR A 572 8.50 -6.23 21.36
N ALA A 573 8.27 -5.35 22.33
CA ALA A 573 8.80 -4.00 22.32
C ALA A 573 10.24 -4.00 22.80
N GLU A 574 11.16 -4.11 21.84
CA GLU A 574 12.59 -4.16 22.03
C GLU A 574 13.30 -3.61 20.80
N ARG A 575 14.61 -3.32 20.90
CA ARG A 575 15.44 -2.88 19.78
C ARG A 575 15.74 -4.02 18.79
N ALA A 576 14.69 -4.59 18.22
CA ALA A 576 14.70 -5.58 17.15
C ALA A 576 13.67 -5.23 16.08
N ALA A 577 14.09 -5.24 14.82
CA ALA A 577 13.22 -5.02 13.68
C ALA A 577 12.51 -6.32 13.29
N HIS A 578 11.23 -6.20 12.96
CA HIS A 578 10.41 -7.30 12.48
C HIS A 578 10.09 -7.16 11.00
N THR A 579 9.96 -8.28 10.30
CA THR A 579 9.34 -8.37 8.98
C THR A 579 8.07 -9.17 9.10
N VAL A 580 6.95 -8.62 8.64
CA VAL A 580 5.65 -9.28 8.61
C VAL A 580 5.30 -9.57 7.16
N GLU A 581 5.09 -10.84 6.85
CA GLU A 581 4.67 -11.31 5.55
C GLU A 581 3.30 -11.94 5.61
N VAL A 582 2.47 -11.68 4.61
CA VAL A 582 1.16 -12.30 4.44
C VAL A 582 1.18 -13.07 3.15
N TRP A 583 0.85 -14.35 3.21
CA TRP A 583 0.89 -15.28 2.11
C TRP A 583 -0.50 -15.88 1.87
N ALA A 584 -0.95 -15.89 0.63
CA ALA A 584 -2.11 -16.67 0.19
C ALA A 584 -1.68 -18.09 -0.15
N GLN A 585 -2.37 -19.09 0.39
CA GLN A 585 -2.12 -20.51 0.15
C GLN A 585 -3.13 -21.06 -0.85
N ARG A 586 -2.65 -21.77 -1.88
CA ARG A 586 -3.42 -22.25 -3.02
C ARG A 586 -3.02 -23.69 -3.37
N PRO A 587 -3.83 -24.45 -4.11
CA PRO A 587 -3.41 -25.76 -4.64
C PRO A 587 -2.16 -25.67 -5.51
N SER A 588 -1.99 -24.58 -6.28
CA SER A 588 -0.85 -24.34 -7.17
C SER A 588 0.42 -23.84 -6.45
N GLY A 589 0.35 -23.52 -5.15
CA GLY A 589 1.47 -23.00 -4.37
C GLY A 589 1.08 -21.87 -3.42
N GLN A 590 2.01 -20.92 -3.19
CA GLN A 590 1.78 -19.78 -2.31
C GLN A 590 2.15 -18.46 -2.99
N THR A 591 1.41 -17.39 -2.68
CA THR A 591 1.63 -16.04 -3.23
C THR A 591 1.86 -15.06 -2.09
N LEU A 592 2.92 -14.26 -2.17
CA LEU A 592 3.15 -13.17 -1.22
C LEU A 592 2.17 -12.03 -1.50
N VAL A 593 1.33 -11.70 -0.52
CA VAL A 593 0.28 -10.67 -0.61
C VAL A 593 0.71 -9.36 0.06
N ARG A 594 1.45 -9.43 1.16
CA ARG A 594 1.97 -8.24 1.83
C ARG A 594 3.32 -8.55 2.43
N ARG A 595 4.23 -7.59 2.35
CA ARG A 595 5.47 -7.59 3.12
C ARG A 595 5.69 -6.22 3.71
N ALA A 596 5.81 -6.16 5.02
CA ALA A 596 6.19 -4.97 5.77
C ALA A 596 7.49 -5.26 6.51
N THR A 597 8.48 -4.39 6.35
CA THR A 597 9.82 -4.53 6.93
C THR A 597 10.07 -3.43 7.95
N ASP A 598 11.02 -3.67 8.85
CA ASP A 598 11.43 -2.70 9.85
C ASP A 598 10.31 -2.29 10.83
N VAL A 599 9.37 -3.21 11.07
CA VAL A 599 8.25 -3.02 12.02
C VAL A 599 8.75 -3.17 13.45
N VAL A 600 8.36 -2.28 14.34
CA VAL A 600 8.78 -2.27 15.75
C VAL A 600 7.58 -2.07 16.68
N ALA A 601 7.74 -2.39 17.96
CA ALA A 601 6.78 -2.03 19.00
C ALA A 601 7.43 -1.09 20.01
N GLY A 602 6.68 -0.12 20.54
CA GLY A 602 7.29 0.92 21.35
C GLY A 602 6.36 1.92 22.03
N ASP A 603 6.97 2.96 22.60
CA ASP A 603 6.29 4.05 23.30
C ASP A 603 6.08 5.27 22.39
N VAL A 604 5.08 6.10 22.69
CA VAL A 604 4.73 7.27 21.87
C VAL A 604 4.84 8.55 22.70
N TYR A 605 5.44 9.58 22.10
CA TYR A 605 5.58 10.91 22.67
C TYR A 605 5.21 12.00 21.67
N VAL A 606 4.83 13.17 22.18
CA VAL A 606 4.47 14.34 21.39
C VAL A 606 5.36 15.51 21.78
N ILE A 607 5.80 16.30 20.79
CA ILE A 607 6.43 17.60 20.97
C ILE A 607 5.52 18.64 20.33
N GLU A 608 5.20 19.71 21.05
CA GLU A 608 4.41 20.82 20.53
C GLU A 608 4.92 22.15 21.12
N GLY A 609 4.62 23.24 20.43
CA GLY A 609 5.08 24.58 20.81
C GLY A 609 5.63 25.36 19.61
N GLN A 610 6.53 26.30 19.85
CA GLN A 610 7.02 27.19 18.79
C GLN A 610 8.41 26.81 18.25
N SER A 611 9.19 27.78 17.75
CA SER A 611 10.45 27.54 17.04
C SER A 611 11.48 26.71 17.83
N ASN A 612 11.56 26.88 19.15
CA ASN A 612 12.45 26.07 19.99
C ASN A 612 11.93 24.63 20.23
N ALA A 613 10.62 24.37 20.04
CA ALA A 613 10.04 23.02 19.99
C ALA A 613 10.20 22.38 18.61
N VAL A 614 10.10 23.18 17.53
CA VAL A 614 10.46 22.74 16.17
C VAL A 614 11.91 22.27 16.16
N ALA A 615 12.80 23.04 16.79
CA ALA A 615 14.24 22.75 16.87
C ALA A 615 14.86 22.44 15.49
N ALA A 616 14.32 23.08 14.44
CA ALA A 616 14.94 23.13 13.11
C ALA A 616 16.19 23.99 13.27
N GLY A 617 17.38 23.47 12.93
CA GLY A 617 18.68 24.07 13.21
C GLY A 617 19.00 25.41 12.51
N ALA A 618 18.06 26.36 12.48
CA ALA A 618 18.18 27.65 11.83
C ALA A 618 19.35 28.44 12.43
N GLY A 619 20.34 28.72 11.60
CA GLY A 619 21.43 29.67 11.89
C GLY A 619 22.80 29.06 12.20
N HIS A 620 22.93 27.73 12.38
CA HIS A 620 24.22 27.10 12.68
C HIS A 620 24.49 25.99 11.66
N SER A 621 25.44 26.23 10.76
CA SER A 621 25.82 25.31 9.69
C SER A 621 26.24 23.93 10.22
N GLY A 622 25.45 22.89 9.93
CA GLY A 622 25.82 21.47 10.10
C GLY A 622 24.66 20.53 10.46
N THR A 623 24.77 19.25 10.07
CA THR A 623 23.89 18.12 10.45
C THR A 623 24.12 17.67 11.90
N ALA A 624 23.98 18.60 12.86
CA ALA A 624 24.53 18.44 14.21
C ALA A 624 23.93 17.26 15.00
N SER A 625 22.65 16.94 14.81
CA SER A 625 21.96 15.81 15.46
C SER A 625 22.03 14.49 14.68
N SER A 626 22.70 14.46 13.52
CA SER A 626 22.90 13.21 12.76
C SER A 626 23.60 12.11 13.57
N VAL A 627 24.41 12.49 14.58
CA VAL A 627 25.04 11.57 15.53
C VAL A 627 24.03 10.81 16.40
N ASP A 628 22.82 11.34 16.58
CA ASP A 628 21.73 10.72 17.34
C ASP A 628 20.75 9.94 16.44
N HIS A 629 20.98 9.89 15.11
CA HIS A 629 20.16 9.07 14.24
C HIS A 629 20.12 7.61 14.74
N SER A 630 18.91 7.06 14.76
CA SER A 630 18.67 5.74 15.32
C SER A 630 17.52 5.08 14.58
N PRO A 631 17.66 3.80 14.17
CA PRO A 631 16.55 3.05 13.60
C PRO A 631 15.41 2.82 14.61
N TRP A 632 15.63 3.09 15.90
CA TRP A 632 14.65 2.88 16.96
C TRP A 632 13.80 4.11 17.26
N VAL A 633 13.99 5.20 16.53
CA VAL A 633 13.18 6.42 16.65
C VAL A 633 12.35 6.57 15.38
N ARG A 634 11.03 6.54 15.54
CA ARG A 634 10.05 6.60 14.46
C ARG A 634 9.24 7.89 14.53
N THR A 635 8.61 8.22 13.42
CA THR A 635 7.55 9.22 13.36
C THR A 635 6.56 8.88 12.26
N PHE A 636 5.38 9.49 12.31
CA PHE A 636 4.30 9.26 11.36
C PHE A 636 3.87 10.57 10.71
N GLY A 637 4.00 10.63 9.38
CA GLY A 637 3.85 11.86 8.61
C GLY A 637 4.90 12.91 8.99
N TYR A 638 4.59 14.18 8.72
CA TYR A 638 5.49 15.30 8.99
C TYR A 638 4.71 16.58 9.30
N ASP A 639 5.38 17.56 9.91
CA ASP A 639 4.80 18.75 10.54
C ASP A 639 4.57 19.92 9.56
N SER A 640 4.04 19.61 8.37
CA SER A 640 3.71 20.64 7.37
C SER A 640 2.65 21.63 7.86
N ALA A 641 2.93 22.93 7.71
CA ALA A 641 1.95 23.99 7.93
C ALA A 641 0.85 24.02 6.84
N ASP A 642 1.12 23.46 5.65
CA ASP A 642 0.14 23.27 4.58
C ASP A 642 -0.82 22.11 4.94
N PRO A 643 -2.14 22.37 5.11
CA PRO A 643 -3.13 21.35 5.45
C PRO A 643 -3.20 20.20 4.45
N ALA A 644 -3.16 20.49 3.14
CA ALA A 644 -3.31 19.47 2.12
C ALA A 644 -2.11 18.52 2.13
N ARG A 645 -0.90 19.08 2.25
CA ARG A 645 0.33 18.27 2.39
C ARG A 645 0.36 17.48 3.69
N SER A 646 -0.08 18.09 4.79
CA SER A 646 -0.14 17.41 6.09
C SER A 646 -1.07 16.21 6.04
N VAL A 647 -2.24 16.30 5.40
CA VAL A 647 -3.20 15.18 5.28
C VAL A 647 -2.69 14.08 4.34
N LEU A 648 -1.99 14.44 3.25
CA LEU A 648 -1.53 13.47 2.26
C LEU A 648 -0.42 12.55 2.77
N ASP A 649 0.45 13.00 3.68
CA ASP A 649 1.51 12.16 4.21
C ASP A 649 1.04 11.32 5.39
N ARG A 650 0.78 10.04 5.12
CA ARG A 650 0.39 9.00 6.07
C ARG A 650 1.36 7.83 6.06
N SER A 651 2.65 8.18 6.06
CA SER A 651 3.73 7.22 5.97
C SER A 651 4.52 7.18 7.27
N TRP A 652 5.06 6.00 7.59
CA TRP A 652 6.00 5.81 8.67
C TRP A 652 7.43 6.11 8.21
N TYR A 653 8.18 6.80 9.06
CA TYR A 653 9.58 7.14 8.81
C TYR A 653 10.45 6.72 9.99
N VAL A 654 11.68 6.28 9.69
CA VAL A 654 12.79 6.49 10.62
C VAL A 654 12.93 8.00 10.80
N ALA A 655 12.86 8.48 12.03
CA ALA A 655 12.85 9.91 12.29
C ALA A 655 14.20 10.55 11.93
N THR A 656 14.15 11.84 11.56
CA THR A 656 15.32 12.68 11.28
C THR A 656 15.27 13.96 12.10
N GLY A 657 16.44 14.58 12.32
CA GLY A 657 16.57 15.76 13.18
C GLY A 657 16.35 17.08 12.47
N GLU A 658 17.25 17.42 11.55
CA GLU A 658 17.18 18.68 10.81
C GLU A 658 16.42 18.52 9.49
N GLY A 659 15.42 19.37 9.26
CA GLY A 659 14.98 19.71 7.91
C GLY A 659 15.57 21.05 7.50
N PHE A 660 16.35 21.11 6.41
CA PHE A 660 16.78 22.39 5.83
C PHE A 660 16.35 22.49 4.37
N GLU A 661 15.37 23.36 4.11
CA GLU A 661 15.32 24.23 2.93
C GLU A 661 14.60 25.53 3.34
N GLY A 662 14.86 26.64 2.65
CA GLY A 662 14.52 28.00 3.08
C GLY A 662 13.06 28.22 3.55
N SER A 663 12.93 28.95 4.66
CA SER A 663 11.72 29.58 5.19
C SER A 663 10.39 28.82 5.04
N HIS A 664 10.27 27.62 5.66
CA HIS A 664 9.02 26.87 5.91
C HIS A 664 8.77 25.60 5.07
N THR A 665 9.71 24.64 5.01
CA THR A 665 9.36 23.26 4.63
C THR A 665 10.02 22.22 5.53
N SER A 666 9.19 21.51 6.27
CA SER A 666 9.47 20.29 7.00
C SER A 666 9.98 19.19 6.07
N VAL A 667 11.13 18.57 6.38
CA VAL A 667 11.54 17.32 5.74
C VAL A 667 10.63 16.20 6.23
N ARG A 668 10.24 15.29 5.35
CA ARG A 668 9.39 14.16 5.75
C ARG A 668 10.08 13.35 6.84
N GLY A 669 9.37 13.08 7.92
CA GLY A 669 9.91 12.38 9.09
C GLY A 669 10.83 13.23 9.99
N ALA A 670 10.90 14.55 9.82
CA ALA A 670 11.65 15.42 10.72
C ALA A 670 10.91 15.61 12.06
N ILE A 671 11.65 15.51 13.18
CA ILE A 671 11.13 15.74 14.54
C ILE A 671 11.94 16.77 15.33
N GLY A 672 12.89 17.46 14.70
CA GLY A 672 13.73 18.47 15.34
C GLY A 672 14.92 17.89 16.09
N GLN A 673 15.95 18.73 16.32
CA GLN A 673 17.16 18.32 17.04
C GLN A 673 16.88 17.87 18.47
N LEU A 674 15.93 18.54 19.15
CA LEU A 674 15.47 18.16 20.47
C LEU A 674 14.81 16.78 20.48
N GLY A 675 13.88 16.56 19.53
CA GLY A 675 13.17 15.29 19.39
C GLY A 675 14.11 14.13 19.09
N MET A 676 15.11 14.32 18.22
CA MET A 676 16.09 13.27 17.93
C MET A 676 16.92 12.87 19.14
N ARG A 677 17.45 13.84 19.91
CA ARG A 677 18.23 13.48 21.09
C ARG A 677 17.36 12.78 22.13
N LEU A 678 16.17 13.31 22.38
CA LEU A 678 15.23 12.73 23.33
C LEU A 678 14.89 11.29 22.94
N GLY A 679 14.48 11.07 21.68
CA GLY A 679 14.11 9.76 21.20
C GLY A 679 15.26 8.76 21.26
N ARG A 680 16.47 9.20 20.90
CA ARG A 680 17.67 8.38 20.96
C ARG A 680 17.99 7.92 22.38
N ASP A 681 18.04 8.84 23.33
CA ASP A 681 18.42 8.53 24.71
C ASP A 681 17.34 7.65 25.39
N LEU A 682 16.05 7.91 25.14
CA LEU A 682 14.96 7.07 25.63
C LEU A 682 15.04 5.65 25.07
N ALA A 683 15.20 5.49 23.76
CA ALA A 683 15.30 4.17 23.15
C ALA A 683 16.51 3.39 23.66
N ASP A 684 17.64 4.07 23.89
CA ASP A 684 18.85 3.42 24.38
C ASP A 684 18.76 2.96 25.83
N ARG A 685 18.19 3.79 26.71
CA ARG A 685 18.14 3.49 28.15
C ARG A 685 16.99 2.59 28.55
N THR A 686 15.87 2.66 27.83
CA THR A 686 14.71 1.77 28.09
C THR A 686 14.81 0.46 27.32
N GLY A 687 15.62 0.43 26.24
CA GLY A 687 15.67 -0.71 25.31
C GLY A 687 14.43 -0.82 24.42
N VAL A 688 13.53 0.16 24.45
CA VAL A 688 12.23 0.16 23.77
C VAL A 688 12.24 1.23 22.65
N PRO A 689 11.91 0.88 21.40
CA PRO A 689 11.71 1.86 20.33
C PRO A 689 10.69 2.94 20.69
N VAL A 690 10.80 4.12 20.08
CA VAL A 690 9.90 5.25 20.37
C VAL A 690 9.38 5.89 19.10
N ALA A 691 8.14 6.35 19.12
CA ALA A 691 7.58 7.25 18.12
C ALA A 691 7.46 8.66 18.71
N ILE A 692 7.90 9.67 17.96
CA ILE A 692 7.76 11.08 18.34
C ILE A 692 6.99 11.82 17.26
N LEU A 693 5.86 12.42 17.61
CA LEU A 693 5.14 13.33 16.75
C LEU A 693 5.48 14.77 17.14
N ASN A 694 6.18 15.51 16.26
CA ASN A 694 6.39 16.93 16.46
C ASN A 694 5.29 17.71 15.73
N GLY A 695 4.54 18.54 16.44
CA GLY A 695 3.49 19.44 15.92
C GLY A 695 3.83 20.92 16.03
N ALA A 696 5.07 21.25 16.41
CA ALA A 696 5.46 22.62 16.67
C ALA A 696 5.43 23.53 15.42
N ASP A 697 5.25 24.83 15.63
CA ASP A 697 5.20 25.84 14.56
C ASP A 697 5.90 27.15 14.97
N GLY A 698 6.91 27.54 14.19
CA GLY A 698 7.80 28.66 14.49
C GLY A 698 7.10 30.01 14.64
N GLY A 699 7.43 30.74 15.70
CA GLY A 699 6.98 32.12 15.93
C GLY A 699 5.49 32.28 16.27
N LYS A 700 4.78 31.17 16.56
CA LYS A 700 3.35 31.19 16.86
C LYS A 700 3.06 31.40 18.36
N PRO A 701 2.02 32.19 18.71
CA PRO A 701 1.57 32.35 20.09
C PRO A 701 0.78 31.12 20.59
N SER A 702 0.61 30.96 21.91
CA SER A 702 -0.13 29.82 22.50
C SER A 702 -1.57 29.67 21.96
N ALA A 703 -2.22 30.78 21.59
CA ALA A 703 -3.56 30.79 21.02
C ALA A 703 -3.66 30.09 19.66
N PHE A 704 -2.55 29.94 18.93
CA PHE A 704 -2.51 29.27 17.62
C PHE A 704 -2.66 27.75 17.74
N PHE A 705 -2.25 27.18 18.88
CA PHE A 705 -2.21 25.74 19.12
C PHE A 705 -3.52 25.21 19.70
N GLN A 706 -4.51 26.06 19.93
CA GLN A 706 -5.78 25.65 20.55
C GLN A 706 -6.54 24.66 19.68
N ARG A 707 -7.19 23.70 20.34
CA ARG A 707 -8.08 22.73 19.73
C ARG A 707 -9.32 23.41 19.15
N SER A 708 -9.83 22.85 18.05
CA SER A 708 -11.18 23.17 17.56
C SER A 708 -12.18 22.18 18.15
N ASP A 709 -13.02 22.60 19.09
CA ASP A 709 -14.01 21.70 19.72
C ASP A 709 -15.06 21.17 18.76
N ARG A 710 -15.33 21.92 17.69
CA ARG A 710 -16.26 21.51 16.63
C ARG A 710 -15.66 20.41 15.75
N ALA A 711 -14.35 20.44 15.53
CA ALA A 711 -13.65 19.53 14.64
C ALA A 711 -12.20 19.34 15.14
N PRO A 712 -11.97 18.44 16.11
CA PRO A 712 -10.67 18.30 16.77
C PRO A 712 -9.52 17.92 15.83
N THR A 713 -9.81 17.18 14.76
CA THR A 713 -8.85 16.78 13.72
C THR A 713 -8.88 17.69 12.48
N ASP A 714 -9.40 18.93 12.60
CA ASP A 714 -9.47 19.87 11.49
C ASP A 714 -8.06 20.22 10.98
N PRO A 715 -7.69 19.83 9.74
CA PRO A 715 -6.35 20.06 9.21
C PRO A 715 -6.04 21.55 8.98
N ALA A 716 -7.03 22.45 9.00
CA ALA A 716 -6.81 23.89 8.97
C ALA A 716 -6.14 24.41 10.26
N THR A 717 -6.33 23.70 11.38
CA THR A 717 -5.73 24.06 12.69
C THR A 717 -4.42 23.31 12.91
N ASN A 718 -3.48 23.89 13.65
CA ASN A 718 -2.23 23.19 13.99
C ASN A 718 -2.50 21.95 14.86
N TYR A 719 -3.33 22.11 15.90
CA TYR A 719 -3.77 21.01 16.77
C TYR A 719 -4.39 19.86 15.96
N GLY A 720 -5.30 20.16 15.04
CA GLY A 720 -5.97 19.14 14.24
C GLY A 720 -5.05 18.41 13.27
N ARG A 721 -3.98 19.05 12.77
CA ARG A 721 -2.93 18.36 12.01
C ARG A 721 -2.11 17.40 12.87
N LEU A 722 -1.77 17.78 14.10
CA LEU A 722 -1.07 16.90 15.04
C LEU A 722 -1.96 15.73 15.46
N LEU A 723 -3.19 16.01 15.92
CA LEU A 723 -4.13 14.98 16.34
C LEU A 723 -4.52 14.06 15.18
N GLY A 724 -4.75 14.60 13.97
CA GLY A 724 -5.03 13.80 12.78
C GLY A 724 -3.92 12.79 12.47
N ARG A 725 -2.64 13.20 12.55
CA ARG A 725 -1.51 12.26 12.42
C ARG A 725 -1.51 11.21 13.53
N ALA A 726 -1.78 11.61 14.77
CA ALA A 726 -1.83 10.66 15.88
C ALA A 726 -2.97 9.64 15.73
N VAL A 727 -4.15 10.05 15.25
CA VAL A 727 -5.30 9.17 15.01
C VAL A 727 -5.02 8.24 13.83
N ASP A 728 -4.59 8.77 12.70
CA ASP A 728 -4.36 8.00 11.47
C ASP A 728 -3.20 7.00 11.62
N GLY A 729 -2.23 7.31 12.49
CA GLY A 729 -1.14 6.39 12.85
C GLY A 729 -1.52 5.34 13.91
N GLY A 730 -2.72 5.43 14.50
CA GLY A 730 -3.13 4.57 15.63
C GLY A 730 -2.40 4.87 16.94
N LEU A 731 -1.94 6.11 17.12
CA LEU A 731 -1.04 6.54 18.20
C LEU A 731 -1.72 7.39 19.28
N ALA A 732 -2.85 8.03 18.99
CA ALA A 732 -3.48 9.00 19.90
C ALA A 732 -3.73 8.43 21.31
N GLY A 733 -4.29 7.22 21.41
CA GLY A 733 -4.53 6.56 22.69
C GLY A 733 -3.27 6.04 23.40
N ALA A 734 -2.10 6.15 22.79
CA ALA A 734 -0.83 5.63 23.31
C ALA A 734 0.22 6.70 23.63
N VAL A 735 -0.08 7.98 23.35
CA VAL A 735 0.80 9.09 23.70
C VAL A 735 0.98 9.13 25.22
N ARG A 736 2.21 8.86 25.68
CA ARG A 736 2.54 8.80 27.12
C ARG A 736 2.90 10.17 27.69
N ALA A 737 3.54 11.02 26.89
CA ALA A 737 3.85 12.38 27.29
C ALA A 737 3.80 13.39 26.16
N VAL A 738 3.49 14.62 26.55
CA VAL A 738 3.61 15.83 25.71
C VAL A 738 4.74 16.70 26.25
N ILE A 739 5.63 17.14 25.37
CA ILE A 739 6.65 18.16 25.67
C ILE A 739 6.15 19.46 25.05
N TRP A 740 5.82 20.42 25.90
CA TRP A 740 5.36 21.75 25.50
C TRP A 740 6.48 22.78 25.65
N TYR A 741 6.93 23.36 24.54
CA TYR A 741 7.95 24.39 24.55
C TYR A 741 7.52 25.63 23.75
N GLN A 742 6.85 26.55 24.46
CA GLN A 742 6.35 27.80 23.90
C GLN A 742 6.22 28.90 24.94
N GLY A 743 6.40 30.15 24.52
CA GLY A 743 5.97 31.33 25.27
C GLY A 743 6.65 32.63 24.83
N GLU A 744 7.69 32.56 23.99
CA GLU A 744 8.41 33.74 23.49
C GLU A 744 7.52 34.64 22.61
N ALA A 745 6.44 34.07 22.04
CA ALA A 745 5.42 34.80 21.31
C ALA A 745 4.27 35.34 22.19
N ASP A 746 4.30 35.18 23.51
CA ASP A 746 3.21 35.54 24.44
C ASP A 746 3.59 36.68 25.40
N THR A 747 4.27 37.70 24.85
CA THR A 747 4.84 38.80 25.65
C THR A 747 3.86 39.93 25.97
N GLY A 748 2.59 39.83 25.56
CA GLY A 748 1.57 40.87 25.70
C GLY A 748 1.75 42.08 24.76
N GLN A 749 2.73 42.05 23.85
CA GLN A 749 3.06 43.16 22.95
C GLN A 749 2.50 42.95 21.54
N ASN A 750 2.16 44.04 20.84
CA ASN A 750 1.68 44.01 19.45
C ASN A 750 0.48 43.05 19.24
N GLY A 751 -0.46 43.03 20.19
CA GLY A 751 -1.64 42.16 20.13
C GLY A 751 -1.37 40.69 20.46
N ARG A 752 -0.15 40.34 20.91
CA ARG A 752 0.18 38.98 21.38
C ARG A 752 -0.47 38.69 22.74
N PRO A 753 -0.71 37.40 23.07
CA PRO A 753 -1.26 37.02 24.37
C PRO A 753 -0.45 37.57 25.54
N THR A 754 -1.13 37.96 26.62
CA THR A 754 -0.54 38.29 27.92
C THR A 754 -0.18 37.02 28.69
N ALA A 755 0.61 37.14 29.77
CA ALA A 755 0.89 36.00 30.65
C ALA A 755 -0.38 35.34 31.23
N ALA A 756 -1.41 36.12 31.54
CA ALA A 756 -2.69 35.59 32.00
C ALA A 756 -3.39 34.76 30.90
N GLN A 757 -3.40 35.25 29.66
CA GLN A 757 -3.94 34.51 28.52
C GLN A 757 -3.09 33.27 28.21
N HIS A 758 -1.76 33.35 28.31
CA HIS A 758 -0.88 32.19 28.18
C HIS A 758 -1.25 31.10 29.21
N ASN A 759 -1.46 31.48 30.49
CA ASN A 759 -1.91 30.54 31.52
C ASN A 759 -3.25 29.89 31.15
N THR A 760 -4.23 30.67 30.68
CA THR A 760 -5.54 30.15 30.24
C THR A 760 -5.38 29.18 29.07
N ASN A 761 -4.63 29.58 28.03
CA ASN A 761 -4.42 28.80 26.81
C ASN A 761 -3.71 27.47 27.11
N VAL A 762 -2.64 27.48 27.91
CA VAL A 762 -1.91 26.25 28.26
C VAL A 762 -2.75 25.34 29.14
N ARG A 763 -3.57 25.89 30.06
CA ARG A 763 -4.49 25.08 30.86
C ARG A 763 -5.61 24.44 30.03
N SER A 764 -6.07 25.13 28.98
CA SER A 764 -6.99 24.53 28.00
C SER A 764 -6.31 23.37 27.27
N LEU A 765 -5.10 23.59 26.73
CA LEU A 765 -4.34 22.52 26.07
C LEU A 765 -4.09 21.31 26.96
N LEU A 766 -3.77 21.53 28.24
CA LEU A 766 -3.63 20.41 29.20
C LEU A 766 -4.91 19.60 29.36
N ALA A 767 -6.09 20.23 29.28
CA ALA A 767 -7.37 19.52 29.32
C ALA A 767 -7.69 18.83 27.99
N ASP A 768 -7.39 19.51 26.87
CA ASP A 768 -7.59 19.00 25.51
C ASP A 768 -6.72 17.77 25.24
N TRP A 769 -5.42 17.84 25.54
CA TRP A 769 -4.52 16.70 25.40
C TRP A 769 -4.93 15.53 26.29
N ARG A 770 -5.41 15.74 27.52
CA ARG A 770 -5.93 14.64 28.35
C ARG A 770 -7.19 13.99 27.76
N THR A 771 -7.97 14.76 27.00
CA THR A 771 -9.18 14.27 26.34
C THR A 771 -8.83 13.45 25.10
N ASP A 772 -7.97 13.99 24.23
CA ASP A 772 -7.68 13.38 22.93
C ASP A 772 -6.52 12.36 22.98
N PHE A 773 -5.61 12.50 23.95
CA PHE A 773 -4.54 11.54 24.24
C PHE A 773 -4.84 10.78 25.53
N THR A 774 -5.72 9.78 25.44
CA THR A 774 -6.22 9.04 26.61
C THR A 774 -5.14 8.23 27.35
N GLY A 775 -4.01 7.96 26.71
CA GLY A 775 -2.83 7.32 27.32
C GLY A 775 -1.87 8.29 28.02
N LEU A 776 -2.18 9.59 28.04
CA LEU A 776 -1.28 10.64 28.55
C LEU A 776 -1.07 10.52 30.06
N GLU A 777 0.18 10.24 30.43
CA GLU A 777 0.60 10.14 31.82
C GLU A 777 1.14 11.48 32.35
N HIS A 778 1.89 12.22 31.51
CA HIS A 778 2.62 13.39 31.97
C HIS A 778 2.83 14.47 30.90
N VAL A 779 2.92 15.73 31.31
CA VAL A 779 3.27 16.85 30.44
C VAL A 779 4.51 17.56 30.96
N TYR A 780 5.47 17.82 30.09
CA TYR A 780 6.71 18.54 30.41
C TYR A 780 6.66 19.93 29.78
N VAL A 781 6.53 20.95 30.61
CA VAL A 781 6.56 22.36 30.18
C VAL A 781 7.99 22.86 30.24
N VAL A 782 8.53 23.32 29.13
CA VAL A 782 9.86 23.94 29.10
C VAL A 782 9.70 25.45 29.36
N GLN A 783 10.20 25.92 30.51
CA GLN A 783 10.19 27.34 30.84
C GLN A 783 11.12 28.11 29.91
N ILE A 784 10.57 29.10 29.23
CA ILE A 784 11.34 29.98 28.33
C ILE A 784 12.31 30.85 29.14
N ARG A 785 13.39 31.30 28.52
CA ARG A 785 14.34 32.24 29.13
C ARG A 785 14.06 33.67 28.64
N LYS A 786 14.57 34.68 29.36
CA LYS A 786 14.42 36.11 29.03
C LYS A 786 15.22 36.50 27.77
N HIS A 787 14.79 35.99 26.61
CA HIS A 787 15.37 36.27 25.29
C HIS A 787 14.31 36.13 24.18
N CYS A 788 14.71 36.18 22.89
CA CYS A 788 13.81 36.05 21.75
C CYS A 788 12.53 36.93 21.79
N GLY A 789 12.68 38.22 22.12
CA GLY A 789 11.55 39.14 22.24
C GLY A 789 10.87 39.15 23.62
N ALA A 790 11.12 38.15 24.47
CA ALA A 790 10.67 38.11 25.87
C ALA A 790 11.62 38.85 26.83
N PHE A 791 12.07 40.05 26.46
CA PHE A 791 13.10 40.80 27.22
C PHE A 791 12.57 41.67 28.37
N ARG A 792 11.25 41.95 28.39
CA ARG A 792 10.68 43.04 29.22
C ARG A 792 9.96 42.58 30.48
N SER A 793 9.59 41.31 30.58
CA SER A 793 8.83 40.77 31.72
C SER A 793 9.18 39.31 31.97
N VAL A 794 9.07 38.88 33.23
CA VAL A 794 9.25 37.49 33.69
C VAL A 794 7.89 36.81 33.94
N ALA A 795 6.78 37.51 33.65
CA ALA A 795 5.44 37.04 33.99
C ALA A 795 5.03 35.72 33.30
N VAL A 796 5.45 35.49 32.05
CA VAL A 796 5.18 34.22 31.34
C VAL A 796 5.96 33.07 31.99
N GLN A 797 7.23 33.31 32.34
CA GLN A 797 8.06 32.33 33.02
C GLN A 797 7.48 31.98 34.40
N GLU A 798 6.98 32.97 35.15
CA GLU A 798 6.31 32.73 36.43
C GLU A 798 5.03 31.89 36.26
N VAL A 799 4.26 32.13 35.20
CA VAL A 799 3.11 31.28 34.85
C VAL A 799 3.58 29.85 34.59
N GLN A 800 4.59 29.66 33.74
CA GLN A 800 5.15 28.35 33.42
C GLN A 800 5.69 27.64 34.67
N ARG A 801 6.38 28.35 35.56
CA ARG A 801 6.88 27.82 36.85
C ARG A 801 5.75 27.27 37.70
N ARG A 802 4.65 28.02 37.81
CA ARG A 802 3.48 27.65 38.61
C ARG A 802 2.71 26.47 38.03
N LEU A 803 2.90 26.13 36.75
CA LEU A 803 2.30 24.92 36.17
C LEU A 803 2.85 23.63 36.81
N ALA A 804 4.01 23.67 37.47
CA ALA A 804 4.51 22.53 38.27
C ALA A 804 3.57 22.11 39.42
N ALA A 805 2.63 22.98 39.83
CA ALA A 805 1.61 22.63 40.82
C ALA A 805 0.40 21.89 40.21
N VAL A 806 0.33 21.76 38.88
CA VAL A 806 -0.72 21.00 38.20
C VAL A 806 -0.32 19.52 38.21
N ALA A 807 -1.22 18.65 38.67
CA ALA A 807 -0.96 17.21 38.70
C ALA A 807 -0.58 16.67 37.31
N GLY A 808 0.44 15.81 37.25
CA GLY A 808 0.96 15.25 36.00
C GLY A 808 1.68 16.27 35.11
N VAL A 809 2.15 17.40 35.67
CA VAL A 809 2.94 18.41 34.95
C VAL A 809 4.27 18.65 35.66
N SER A 810 5.37 18.53 34.90
CA SER A 810 6.70 18.93 35.34
C SER A 810 7.18 20.15 34.54
N VAL A 811 7.99 20.99 35.16
CA VAL A 811 8.58 22.16 34.49
C VAL A 811 10.08 21.94 34.34
N MET A 812 10.56 22.02 33.10
CA MET A 812 11.98 21.98 32.77
C MET A 812 12.51 23.40 32.55
N THR A 813 13.79 23.62 32.82
CA THR A 813 14.44 24.92 32.67
C THR A 813 15.21 25.02 31.35
N THR A 814 15.34 26.23 30.84
CA THR A 814 16.33 26.59 29.81
C THR A 814 17.49 27.40 30.37
N MET A 815 17.46 27.75 31.66
CA MET A 815 18.56 28.39 32.36
C MET A 815 19.72 27.40 32.54
N GLY A 816 20.95 27.86 32.30
CA GLY A 816 22.13 26.99 32.26
C GLY A 816 22.44 26.37 30.89
N LEU A 817 21.62 26.64 29.87
CA LEU A 817 21.93 26.32 28.47
C LEU A 817 22.61 27.53 27.81
N ASP A 818 23.93 27.45 27.64
CA ASP A 818 24.74 28.56 27.11
C ASP A 818 24.87 28.55 25.57
N GLY A 819 24.58 27.45 24.87
CA GLY A 819 24.70 27.37 23.41
C GLY A 819 23.47 27.90 22.68
N HIS A 820 23.48 29.15 22.22
CA HIS A 820 22.37 29.78 21.47
C HIS A 820 22.76 31.03 20.66
N ASP A 821 21.91 31.47 19.73
CA ASP A 821 22.06 32.74 18.97
C ASP A 821 21.39 33.96 19.63
N GLY A 822 20.75 33.76 20.79
CA GLY A 822 19.96 34.79 21.48
C GLY A 822 18.44 34.64 21.25
N CYS A 823 18.03 33.72 20.39
CA CYS A 823 16.67 33.21 20.30
C CYS A 823 16.59 31.68 20.30
N HIS A 824 17.36 31.02 19.44
CA HIS A 824 17.35 29.58 19.24
C HIS A 824 18.61 28.94 19.80
N TYR A 825 18.47 27.70 20.27
CA TYR A 825 19.58 26.95 20.85
C TYR A 825 20.40 26.27 19.76
N THR A 826 21.71 26.19 19.98
CA THR A 826 22.57 25.29 19.23
C THR A 826 22.35 23.85 19.69
N TYR A 827 22.78 22.87 18.90
CA TYR A 827 22.66 21.48 19.31
C TYR A 827 23.51 21.15 20.54
N ARG A 828 24.83 21.41 20.52
CA ARG A 828 25.72 21.22 21.69
C ARG A 828 25.47 22.31 22.73
N SER A 829 25.45 21.96 24.01
CA SER A 829 25.17 22.92 25.12
C SER A 829 23.83 23.66 25.00
N GLY A 830 22.91 23.12 24.20
CA GLY A 830 21.56 23.63 23.97
C GLY A 830 20.58 22.46 23.83
N TYR A 831 20.02 22.21 22.64
CA TYR A 831 18.98 21.17 22.44
C TYR A 831 19.40 19.77 22.88
N ARG A 832 20.67 19.38 22.69
CA ARG A 832 21.18 18.07 23.12
C ARG A 832 21.10 17.93 24.64
N GLN A 833 21.46 18.97 25.38
CA GLN A 833 21.47 18.96 26.85
C GLN A 833 20.04 19.07 27.41
N LEU A 834 19.19 19.88 26.79
CA LEU A 834 17.77 19.92 27.12
C LEU A 834 17.10 18.56 26.90
N GLY A 835 17.41 17.88 25.79
CA GLY A 835 16.95 16.52 25.51
C GLY A 835 17.38 15.52 26.59
N ASP A 836 18.59 15.67 27.14
CA ASP A 836 19.09 14.83 28.24
C ASP A 836 18.33 15.04 29.53
N TRP A 837 18.09 16.30 29.90
CA TRP A 837 17.31 16.63 31.09
C TRP A 837 15.87 16.14 30.98
N LEU A 838 15.22 16.34 29.83
CA LEU A 838 13.87 15.83 29.57
C LEU A 838 13.83 14.29 29.59
N SER A 839 14.82 13.63 28.98
CA SER A 839 14.91 12.17 28.99
C SER A 839 15.06 11.62 30.41
N MET A 840 15.89 12.25 31.24
CA MET A 840 16.04 11.86 32.66
C MET A 840 14.74 12.00 33.45
N ALA A 841 14.01 13.11 33.24
CA ALA A 841 12.71 13.31 33.87
C ALA A 841 11.70 12.25 33.42
N ILE A 842 11.60 12.00 32.10
CA ILE A 842 10.72 10.97 31.53
C ILE A 842 11.06 9.58 32.05
N GLN A 843 12.34 9.23 32.19
CA GLN A 843 12.74 7.93 32.72
C GLN A 843 12.35 7.75 34.19
N ARG A 844 12.50 8.80 35.02
CA ARG A 844 12.04 8.76 36.42
C ARG A 844 10.52 8.60 36.46
N ASP A 845 9.80 9.47 35.77
CA ASP A 845 8.36 9.63 35.91
C ASP A 845 7.58 8.48 35.25
N LEU A 846 8.08 7.95 34.12
CA LEU A 846 7.34 7.01 33.28
C LEU A 846 7.94 5.60 33.21
N HIS A 847 9.22 5.43 33.59
CA HIS A 847 9.94 4.16 33.46
C HIS A 847 10.55 3.66 34.78
N GLY A 848 10.23 4.31 35.90
CA GLY A 848 10.66 3.87 37.23
C GLY A 848 12.16 4.00 37.50
N ALA A 849 12.88 4.77 36.67
CA ALA A 849 14.31 5.01 36.90
C ALA A 849 14.52 5.74 38.23
N ARG A 850 15.68 5.50 38.86
CA ARG A 850 16.10 6.15 40.11
C ARG A 850 17.41 6.92 39.89
N PRO A 851 17.33 8.13 39.34
CA PRO A 851 18.51 8.96 39.08
C PRO A 851 19.27 9.27 40.37
N THR A 852 20.61 9.24 40.29
CA THR A 852 21.50 9.63 41.41
C THR A 852 21.82 11.12 41.42
N THR A 853 21.44 11.85 40.37
CA THR A 853 21.55 13.30 40.25
C THR A 853 20.17 13.94 40.20
N PRO A 854 20.03 15.23 40.54
CA PRO A 854 18.76 15.94 40.43
C PRO A 854 18.20 15.87 39.00
N VAL A 855 16.89 15.66 38.86
CA VAL A 855 16.20 15.62 37.56
C VAL A 855 15.21 16.76 37.33
N ASP A 856 14.82 17.45 38.40
CA ASP A 856 14.02 18.68 38.29
C ASP A 856 14.93 19.90 38.47
N PRO A 857 14.66 21.01 37.76
CA PRO A 857 15.35 22.25 38.00
C PRO A 857 15.03 22.80 39.41
N PRO A 858 15.93 23.61 40.00
CA PRO A 858 15.62 24.29 41.25
C PRO A 858 14.39 25.18 41.09
N ASN A 859 13.36 24.95 41.90
CA ASN A 859 12.11 25.71 41.87
C ASN A 859 11.90 26.43 43.22
N PRO A 860 11.81 27.77 43.24
CA PRO A 860 11.57 28.52 44.48
C PRO A 860 10.17 28.24 45.05
N LEU A 861 10.12 27.90 46.33
CA LEU A 861 8.88 27.73 47.10
C LEU A 861 8.43 29.06 47.70
N ARG A 862 9.33 29.74 48.43
CA ARG A 862 9.06 31.00 49.14
C ARG A 862 10.34 31.80 49.37
N ALA A 863 10.19 33.11 49.56
CA ALA A 863 11.25 33.99 50.02
C ALA A 863 10.92 34.50 51.44
N VAL A 864 11.89 34.46 52.35
CA VAL A 864 11.71 34.89 53.75
C VAL A 864 12.87 35.74 54.23
N TRP A 865 12.62 36.62 55.21
CA TRP A 865 13.70 37.36 55.88
C TRP A 865 14.54 36.42 56.77
N GLU A 866 15.87 36.45 56.64
CA GLU A 866 16.78 35.67 57.50
C GLU A 866 17.13 36.38 58.80
N ASP A 867 16.97 37.70 58.84
CA ASP A 867 17.28 38.53 60.00
C ASP A 867 16.18 39.57 60.26
N SER A 868 16.04 39.99 61.51
CA SER A 868 15.08 41.03 61.92
C SER A 868 15.43 42.43 61.40
N ALA A 869 16.67 42.60 60.92
CA ALA A 869 17.13 43.81 60.25
C ALA A 869 16.62 43.93 58.80
N HIS A 870 16.05 42.87 58.24
CA HIS A 870 15.63 42.78 56.83
C HIS A 870 16.76 43.17 55.86
N THR A 871 17.95 42.64 56.12
CA THR A 871 19.16 42.81 55.30
C THR A 871 19.55 41.54 54.56
N ARG A 872 18.91 40.41 54.85
CA ARG A 872 19.12 39.12 54.20
C ARG A 872 17.81 38.42 53.87
N ILE A 873 17.76 37.82 52.68
CA ILE A 873 16.61 37.05 52.19
C ILE A 873 17.05 35.61 51.94
N ARG A 874 16.30 34.64 52.45
CA ARG A 874 16.41 33.21 52.09
C ARG A 874 15.33 32.85 51.10
N ILE A 875 15.69 32.12 50.06
CA ILE A 875 14.77 31.49 49.13
C ILE A 875 14.82 29.99 49.43
N ASP A 876 13.72 29.44 49.92
CA ASP A 876 13.56 28.00 50.12
C ASP A 876 13.12 27.36 48.79
N LEU A 877 13.70 26.21 48.42
CA LEU A 877 13.29 25.45 47.24
C LEU A 877 12.13 24.49 47.55
N THR A 878 11.38 24.10 46.53
CA THR A 878 10.37 23.03 46.63
C THR A 878 11.01 21.68 46.95
N ASP A 879 12.17 21.39 46.36
CA ASP A 879 13.00 20.24 46.71
C ASP A 879 14.15 20.70 47.63
N ALA A 880 13.94 20.50 48.92
CA ALA A 880 14.89 20.89 49.96
C ALA A 880 16.18 20.04 49.96
N THR A 881 16.25 18.98 49.15
CA THR A 881 17.43 18.10 49.08
C THR A 881 18.43 18.54 48.02
N GLN A 882 18.04 19.44 47.10
CA GLN A 882 18.93 19.86 46.02
C GLN A 882 20.09 20.70 46.54
N THR A 883 21.31 20.28 46.23
CA THR A 883 22.50 21.10 46.46
C THR A 883 22.74 22.00 45.26
N LEU A 884 22.86 23.30 45.53
CA LEU A 884 23.03 24.32 44.50
C LEU A 884 24.45 24.88 44.47
N ARG A 885 24.86 25.33 43.29
CA ARG A 885 26.05 26.14 43.04
C ARG A 885 25.60 27.53 42.57
N CYS A 886 26.05 28.57 43.26
CA CYS A 886 25.78 29.96 42.91
C CYS A 886 27.05 30.61 42.38
N ASP A 887 27.03 31.10 41.16
CA ASP A 887 28.08 31.97 40.65
C ASP A 887 27.81 33.42 41.10
N ALA A 888 28.83 34.13 41.59
CA ALA A 888 28.65 35.44 42.23
C ALA A 888 28.01 36.51 41.30
N GLY A 889 28.17 36.37 39.98
CA GLY A 889 27.56 37.25 38.98
C GLY A 889 26.04 37.15 38.89
N SER A 890 25.45 36.02 39.30
CA SER A 890 23.99 35.78 39.24
C SER A 890 23.17 36.73 40.14
N LYS A 891 23.82 37.45 41.07
CA LYS A 891 23.17 38.50 41.86
C LYS A 891 22.51 39.59 41.00
N ALA A 892 23.03 39.82 39.79
CA ALA A 892 22.52 40.83 38.88
C ALA A 892 21.13 40.49 38.31
N ASP A 893 20.71 39.22 38.41
CA ASP A 893 19.45 38.74 37.88
C ASP A 893 18.28 38.92 38.86
N PHE A 894 18.58 39.30 40.10
CA PHE A 894 17.59 39.57 41.11
C PHE A 894 17.19 41.04 41.13
N ALA A 895 15.88 41.28 41.19
CA ALA A 895 15.31 42.60 41.40
C ALA A 895 14.36 42.58 42.58
N LEU A 896 14.45 43.62 43.43
CA LEU A 896 13.48 43.87 44.50
C LEU A 896 12.51 44.96 44.08
N THR A 897 11.23 44.73 44.35
CA THR A 897 10.17 45.74 44.20
C THR A 897 9.67 46.15 45.58
N GLY A 898 9.37 47.45 45.77
CA GLY A 898 8.93 48.01 47.06
C GLY A 898 10.06 48.57 47.94
N THR A 899 11.30 48.62 47.43
CA THR A 899 12.47 49.15 48.13
C THR A 899 13.52 49.68 47.15
N THR A 900 14.43 50.53 47.63
CA THR A 900 15.64 50.97 46.91
C THR A 900 16.85 50.06 47.15
N ALA A 901 16.77 49.14 48.12
CA ALA A 901 17.81 48.16 48.38
C ALA A 901 17.98 47.21 47.17
N LYS A 902 19.23 46.83 46.90
CA LYS A 902 19.61 45.89 45.82
C LYS A 902 20.25 44.66 46.41
N VAL A 903 20.35 43.59 45.61
CA VAL A 903 21.11 42.39 46.01
C VAL A 903 22.61 42.66 45.87
N ALA A 904 23.32 42.61 46.98
CA ALA A 904 24.77 42.82 47.07
C ALA A 904 25.57 41.53 46.86
N GLY A 905 25.02 40.39 47.27
CA GLY A 905 25.66 39.08 47.19
C GLY A 905 24.65 37.94 47.20
N VAL A 906 25.10 36.80 46.67
CA VAL A 906 24.33 35.55 46.54
C VAL A 906 25.19 34.40 47.04
N SER A 907 24.57 33.47 47.78
CA SER A 907 25.19 32.24 48.24
C SER A 907 24.18 31.09 48.16
N CYS A 908 24.69 29.89 47.92
CA CYS A 908 23.87 28.69 47.75
C CYS A 908 24.16 27.69 48.88
N GLY A 909 23.14 26.96 49.29
CA GLY A 909 23.26 25.77 50.12
C GLY A 909 22.33 24.67 49.65
N THR A 910 22.21 23.60 50.44
CA THR A 910 21.21 22.56 50.18
C THR A 910 19.81 23.10 50.45
N GLY A 911 18.94 23.01 49.45
CA GLY A 911 17.53 23.42 49.51
C GLY A 911 17.29 24.93 49.58
N ARG A 912 18.32 25.77 49.46
CA ARG A 912 18.18 27.23 49.63
C ARG A 912 19.18 28.09 48.86
N VAL A 913 18.74 29.31 48.55
CA VAL A 913 19.59 30.43 48.09
C VAL A 913 19.48 31.57 49.11
N SER A 914 20.60 32.11 49.57
CA SER A 914 20.62 33.25 50.50
C SER A 914 21.20 34.49 49.82
N LEU A 915 20.48 35.61 49.94
CA LEU A 915 20.80 36.91 49.34
C LEU A 915 21.15 37.91 50.44
N THR A 916 22.24 38.66 50.25
CA THR A 916 22.58 39.81 51.10
C THR A 916 22.21 41.10 50.38
N LEU A 917 21.60 42.06 51.08
CA LEU A 917 21.13 43.31 50.50
C LEU A 917 22.10 44.47 50.75
N THR A 918 22.07 45.49 49.90
CA THR A 918 22.86 46.73 50.06
C THR A 918 22.39 47.61 51.22
N GLY A 919 21.21 47.33 51.79
CA GLY A 919 20.62 48.10 52.89
C GLY A 919 19.34 47.46 53.42
N ARG A 920 18.84 47.99 54.53
CA ARG A 920 17.63 47.55 55.22
C ARG A 920 16.37 47.79 54.40
N VAL A 921 15.42 46.86 54.47
CA VAL A 921 14.09 46.99 53.85
C VAL A 921 13.01 47.14 54.94
N THR A 922 12.29 48.27 54.91
CA THR A 922 11.34 48.65 55.99
C THR A 922 9.87 48.45 55.62
N GLY A 923 9.55 48.13 54.36
CA GLY A 923 8.18 47.92 53.87
C GLY A 923 8.01 46.58 53.14
N PRO A 924 6.79 46.28 52.66
CA PRO A 924 6.52 45.08 51.87
C PRO A 924 7.43 45.04 50.64
N ALA A 925 8.10 43.90 50.45
CA ALA A 925 8.98 43.68 49.32
C ALA A 925 8.62 42.39 48.59
N SER A 926 8.91 42.37 47.29
CA SER A 926 8.85 41.17 46.48
C SER A 926 10.12 41.01 45.66
N LEU A 927 10.50 39.76 45.44
CA LEU A 927 11.71 39.37 44.74
C LEU A 927 11.34 38.79 43.37
N THR A 928 12.05 39.24 42.34
CA THR A 928 12.01 38.66 40.99
C THR A 928 13.39 38.13 40.67
N TYR A 929 13.47 36.92 40.12
CA TYR A 929 14.68 36.38 39.49
C TYR A 929 14.38 36.17 38.01
N ALA A 930 15.04 36.94 37.16
CA ALA A 930 14.79 36.93 35.72
C ALA A 930 15.68 35.94 34.97
N GLY A 931 16.79 35.52 35.58
CA GLY A 931 17.96 35.02 34.87
C GLY A 931 18.47 36.04 33.84
N HIS A 932 19.36 35.57 32.98
CA HIS A 932 19.94 36.35 31.89
C HIS A 932 20.05 35.51 30.61
N PRO A 933 20.21 36.12 29.43
CA PRO A 933 20.39 35.38 28.19
C PRO A 933 21.73 34.64 28.11
N GLY A 934 22.71 34.90 28.98
CA GLY A 934 24.07 34.36 28.85
C GLY A 934 24.87 34.89 27.65
N HIS A 935 26.12 34.44 27.49
CA HIS A 935 27.00 34.89 26.40
C HIS A 935 26.74 34.10 25.11
N ALA A 936 26.24 34.76 24.07
CA ALA A 936 26.12 34.18 22.73
C ALA A 936 27.52 34.01 22.11
N THR A 937 28.10 32.82 22.18
CA THR A 937 29.30 32.49 21.41
C THR A 937 29.20 31.07 20.86
N THR A 938 29.47 30.91 19.57
CA THR A 938 29.62 29.62 18.88
C THR A 938 30.95 28.92 19.19
N SER A 939 31.72 29.42 20.16
CA SER A 939 33.01 28.89 20.60
C SER A 939 32.99 28.65 22.11
N ALA A 940 33.63 27.59 22.57
CA ALA A 940 33.59 27.15 23.97
C ALA A 940 34.22 28.19 24.94
N THR A 941 33.40 28.61 25.92
CA THR A 941 33.67 29.40 27.16
C THR A 941 34.00 30.89 27.02
N PRO A 942 33.37 31.76 27.83
CA PRO A 942 33.45 31.78 29.31
C PRO A 942 32.16 31.35 30.05
N THR A 943 32.30 30.89 31.29
CA THR A 943 31.21 30.49 32.20
C THR A 943 30.29 31.67 32.53
N THR A 944 29.09 31.69 31.95
CA THR A 944 28.04 32.59 32.40
C THR A 944 27.68 32.28 33.86
N ALA A 945 27.45 33.30 34.68
CA ALA A 945 27.24 33.12 36.12
C ALA A 945 25.81 32.64 36.43
N TRP A 946 25.63 31.34 36.67
CA TRP A 946 24.32 30.74 36.94
C TRP A 946 24.11 30.33 38.40
N ILE A 947 22.85 30.13 38.78
CA ILE A 947 22.46 29.32 39.95
C ILE A 947 21.98 27.97 39.42
N VAL A 948 22.75 26.91 39.63
CA VAL A 948 22.48 25.57 39.06
C VAL A 948 22.49 24.48 40.13
N ASN A 949 21.76 23.40 39.90
CA ASN A 949 21.95 22.16 40.65
C ASN A 949 23.13 21.33 40.09
N ALA A 950 23.40 20.18 40.71
CA ALA A 950 24.49 19.28 40.32
C ALA A 950 24.36 18.72 38.88
N SER A 951 23.17 18.73 38.28
CA SER A 951 22.94 18.31 36.88
C SER A 951 23.11 19.46 35.87
N GLY A 952 23.45 20.67 36.36
CA GLY A 952 23.62 21.87 35.54
C GLY A 952 22.31 22.60 35.20
N MET A 953 21.16 22.14 35.71
CA MET A 953 19.88 22.80 35.49
C MET A 953 19.80 24.08 36.32
N GLY A 954 19.52 25.21 35.66
CA GLY A 954 19.42 26.51 36.32
C GLY A 954 18.11 26.75 37.06
N LEU A 955 18.18 27.55 38.14
CA LEU A 955 17.03 28.03 38.91
C LEU A 955 15.95 28.58 37.99
N LEU A 956 14.70 28.13 38.17
CA LEU A 956 13.57 28.64 37.40
C LEU A 956 13.37 30.14 37.68
N ALA A 957 13.09 30.90 36.62
CA ALA A 957 12.71 32.28 36.73
C ALA A 957 11.36 32.43 37.43
N PHE A 958 11.26 33.46 38.26
CA PHE A 958 10.05 33.77 39.03
C PHE A 958 9.86 35.28 39.14
N ASP A 959 8.59 35.71 39.20
CA ASP A 959 8.21 37.11 39.23
C ASP A 959 7.46 37.48 40.51
N ARG A 960 7.90 38.55 41.17
CA ARG A 960 7.29 39.16 42.35
C ARG A 960 6.91 38.17 43.45
N LEU A 961 7.81 37.24 43.77
CA LEU A 961 7.67 36.35 44.92
C LEU A 961 7.68 37.19 46.21
N PRO A 962 6.61 37.18 47.02
CA PRO A 962 6.57 37.97 48.25
C PRO A 962 7.68 37.54 49.22
N VAL A 963 8.29 38.51 49.90
CA VAL A 963 9.25 38.25 50.98
C VAL A 963 8.51 38.38 52.30
N SER A 964 8.36 37.27 53.02
CA SER A 964 7.61 37.22 54.29
C SER A 964 8.48 37.08 55.52
#